data_AF-A0A6P1J514-F1
#
_entry.id   AF-A0A6P1J514-F1
#
_cell.length_a   1.000
_cell.length_b   1.000
_cell.length_c   1.000
_cell.angle_alpha   90.00
_cell.angle_beta   90.00
_cell.angle_gamma   90.00
#
_symmetry.space_group_name_H-M   'P 1'
#
loop_
_entity.id
_entity.type
_entity.pdbx_description
1 polymer ?
#
loop_
_entity_poly.entity_id
_entity_poly.type
_entity_poly.pdbx_seq_one_letter_code
_entity_poly.pdbx_strand_id
1 'polypeptide(L)'
;MTDQQTRNNHYVPQWYQRGFLAPGQSRLFHLNLDPDRKTLLDGRQVPRKALHEWGPVNCFVEYDLYTTHFGSIVNDDIEKHLFGAIDDQGAKAVLAFAKGDHADVHDSFEDFFEHMAAQKLRTPKGLDWIRSCYGNLDQIDLMVEMQALRTMHCTMWAEGVREVVSAADSDVKFIVTDHPVTVYNPQIEPTAPDCAYPLDPMVASLGTQTVFVLDANTCLILTHLEYAKLPDRKDLTRIRTNARHQGMGMVRTDAFFRDRRLTRDEVIAINYLLKARAKRCIAAANKEWLYPERHYRGTWAQIAQVLLPKSDLWQFGGEIYVGYKDGSSGYWDEHGRTSKAHEFLTRESPRKNVAANAFCGCGSAYTFKDCCQRLSSTERPPWDVYGLRERNLRFCRVIMGILGLHEGATWDDVRRTLSDEQVQRINGAFSALWPDDTDLAALLPRPQPKKLRSVFLGLADPRTVEAAVVGWLPYIDEIVLVNPFFVARNLKPEFSPIDSPAGHKMQTLKNVLLLFKLEPYIRAGLVHFVPDPGEVCAPLGQHVRQVLTRRTAGWKPPKGGLHERLKLAEDEGRRMIRMLPEDSLRRHIAKHAPDAGDAMLDQMVAYFRRQAEADPYQLLQPLPVGEDGAQHQIYKGLNLESALYLATLTGSVIHVDTDAHWEQLLMDAQPAGAASQHVWAPVRQALAAITFPVDLNPVRVAERLTKGELPPINALLRRLADSVASPGKGATPQALATQLRQVRGKAERKDPAIDDNNLLTARLELHVPPAGFFRHEVQRLLVMFAGATRPRSVPYALRLVFDEADEADAPKPASGTARALTDSSAAENGSSSPWP
;
A
#
# COMPACT_ATOMS: atom_id res chain seq x y z
N MET A 1 19.49 30.25 31.37
CA MET A 1 19.90 30.85 30.09
C MET A 1 18.87 30.44 29.08
N THR A 2 18.05 31.38 28.61
CA THR A 2 17.04 31.12 27.58
C THR A 2 17.79 31.05 26.24
N ASP A 3 18.00 29.83 25.72
CA ASP A 3 18.44 29.65 24.33
C ASP A 3 17.51 30.47 23.43
N GLN A 4 18.09 31.30 22.57
CA GLN A 4 17.33 32.14 21.65
C GLN A 4 16.63 31.24 20.64
N GLN A 5 15.30 31.15 20.70
CA GLN A 5 14.51 30.29 19.83
C GLN A 5 14.53 30.78 18.39
N THR A 6 14.78 29.87 17.45
CA THR A 6 14.87 30.18 16.02
C THR A 6 13.47 30.25 15.42
N ARG A 7 13.04 31.46 15.06
CA ARG A 7 11.72 31.69 14.44
C ARG A 7 11.79 32.10 12.98
N ASN A 8 12.96 32.54 12.50
CA ASN A 8 13.20 32.81 11.09
C ASN A 8 13.80 31.56 10.47
N ASN A 9 12.98 30.75 9.81
CA ASN A 9 13.40 29.50 9.19
C ASN A 9 13.90 29.75 7.77
N HIS A 10 15.18 29.49 7.53
CA HIS A 10 15.77 29.59 6.20
C HIS A 10 15.54 28.29 5.43
N TYR A 11 14.40 28.20 4.74
CA TYR A 11 14.07 27.01 3.95
C TYR A 11 14.97 26.80 2.74
N VAL A 12 15.73 27.82 2.32
CA VAL A 12 16.96 27.65 1.53
C VAL A 12 18.13 28.15 2.39
N PRO A 13 19.10 27.30 2.78
CA PRO A 13 20.09 27.66 3.79
C PRO A 13 20.98 28.79 3.32
N GLN A 14 21.37 29.66 4.25
CA GLN A 14 22.25 30.77 3.92
C GLN A 14 23.60 30.32 3.35
N TRP A 15 24.15 29.19 3.80
CA TRP A 15 25.41 28.64 3.27
C TRP A 15 25.28 28.30 1.78
N TYR A 16 24.16 27.71 1.38
CA TYR A 16 23.88 27.34 0.00
C TYR A 16 23.70 28.58 -0.88
N GLN A 17 22.96 29.58 -0.39
CA GLN A 17 22.78 30.85 -1.09
C GLN A 17 24.10 31.58 -1.38
N ARG A 18 25.11 31.44 -0.51
CA ARG A 18 26.43 32.05 -0.71
C ARG A 18 27.17 31.50 -1.94
N GLY A 19 26.86 30.27 -2.37
CA GLY A 19 27.40 29.68 -3.60
C GLY A 19 26.97 30.41 -4.88
N PHE A 20 26.00 31.31 -4.79
CA PHE A 20 25.49 32.09 -5.93
C PHE A 20 26.03 33.52 -6.00
N LEU A 21 26.87 33.93 -5.05
CA LEU A 21 27.51 35.24 -5.04
C LEU A 21 28.74 35.26 -5.96
N ALA A 22 28.93 36.35 -6.70
CA ALA A 22 30.18 36.57 -7.41
C ALA A 22 31.33 36.86 -6.42
N PRO A 23 32.60 36.64 -6.80
CA PRO A 23 33.74 36.99 -5.97
C PRO A 23 33.67 38.45 -5.49
N GLY A 24 33.75 38.67 -4.17
CA GLY A 24 33.67 39.99 -3.55
C GLY A 24 32.26 40.55 -3.34
N GLN A 25 31.20 39.87 -3.80
CA GLN A 25 29.81 40.29 -3.62
C GLN A 25 29.24 39.75 -2.30
N SER A 26 28.44 40.55 -1.59
CA SER A 26 27.80 40.17 -0.33
C SER A 26 26.27 40.13 -0.38
N ARG A 27 25.67 40.54 -1.51
CA ARG A 27 24.22 40.64 -1.71
C ARG A 27 23.81 40.06 -3.06
N LEU A 28 22.69 39.36 -3.10
CA LEU A 28 22.05 38.88 -4.33
C LEU A 28 20.99 39.87 -4.78
N PHE A 29 20.75 39.92 -6.09
CA PHE A 29 19.50 40.46 -6.62
C PHE A 29 18.40 39.44 -6.35
N HIS A 30 17.42 39.80 -5.54
CA HIS A 30 16.29 38.96 -5.15
C HIS A 30 15.01 39.50 -5.77
N LEU A 31 14.36 38.71 -6.61
CA LEU A 31 13.14 39.07 -7.33
C LEU A 31 11.95 38.28 -6.78
N ASN A 32 10.93 39.01 -6.32
CA ASN A 32 9.60 38.48 -6.03
C ASN A 32 8.76 38.50 -7.32
N LEU A 33 8.36 37.32 -7.78
CA LEU A 33 7.56 37.08 -8.99
C LEU A 33 6.11 37.53 -8.83
N ASP A 34 5.61 37.61 -7.58
CA ASP A 34 4.26 38.07 -7.23
C ASP A 34 4.29 39.01 -6.00
N PRO A 35 4.66 40.30 -6.20
CA PRO A 35 4.81 41.26 -5.11
C PRO A 35 3.46 41.67 -4.50
N ASP A 36 3.39 41.71 -3.17
CA ASP A 36 2.19 42.15 -2.44
C ASP A 36 1.75 43.56 -2.86
N ARG A 37 0.45 43.83 -2.77
CA ARG A 37 -0.11 45.16 -3.06
C ARG A 37 -0.27 45.98 -1.79
N LYS A 38 0.03 47.28 -1.88
CA LYS A 38 -0.20 48.26 -0.84
C LYS A 38 -1.41 49.11 -1.22
N THR A 39 -2.38 49.20 -0.32
CA THR A 39 -3.47 50.18 -0.39
C THR A 39 -2.92 51.57 -0.06
N LEU A 40 -3.04 52.52 -0.98
CA LEU A 40 -2.78 53.93 -0.74
C LEU A 40 -3.94 54.56 0.06
N LEU A 41 -3.72 55.75 0.62
CA LEU A 41 -4.73 56.50 1.37
C LEU A 41 -6.00 56.82 0.56
N ASP A 42 -5.91 56.78 -0.77
CA ASP A 42 -7.01 56.99 -1.72
C ASP A 42 -7.68 55.68 -2.19
N GLY A 43 -7.36 54.54 -1.58
CA GLY A 43 -7.91 53.22 -1.91
C GLY A 43 -7.24 52.51 -3.10
N ARG A 44 -6.32 53.16 -3.83
CA ARG A 44 -5.61 52.52 -4.95
C ARG A 44 -4.65 51.44 -4.45
N GLN A 45 -4.60 50.31 -5.15
CA GLN A 45 -3.68 49.20 -4.88
C GLN A 45 -2.45 49.29 -5.78
N VAL A 46 -1.26 49.50 -5.20
CA VAL A 46 0.02 49.56 -5.94
C VAL A 46 0.91 48.40 -5.51
N PRO A 47 1.50 47.63 -6.45
CA PRO A 47 2.42 46.55 -6.09
C PRO A 47 3.65 47.10 -5.37
N ARG A 48 4.12 46.37 -4.36
CA ARG A 48 5.40 46.64 -3.70
C ARG A 48 6.55 46.42 -4.69
N LYS A 49 7.72 46.97 -4.35
CA LYS A 49 8.95 46.75 -5.11
C LYS A 49 9.19 45.24 -5.22
N ALA A 50 9.35 44.74 -6.44
CA ALA A 50 9.57 43.31 -6.69
C ALA A 50 11.05 42.92 -6.55
N LEU A 51 11.97 43.79 -6.96
CA LEU A 51 13.40 43.53 -7.00
C LEU A 51 14.13 44.22 -5.84
N HIS A 52 14.89 43.44 -5.08
CA HIS A 52 15.69 43.88 -3.95
C HIS A 52 17.14 43.43 -4.09
N GLU A 53 18.05 44.11 -3.41
CA GLU A 53 19.44 43.67 -3.24
C GLU A 53 19.66 43.32 -1.78
N TRP A 54 19.71 42.02 -1.48
CA TRP A 54 19.67 41.50 -0.12
C TRP A 54 20.79 40.50 0.12
N GLY A 55 21.34 40.53 1.33
CA GLY A 55 22.24 39.47 1.79
C GLY A 55 21.45 38.19 2.07
N PRO A 56 22.11 37.00 2.08
CA PRO A 56 21.45 35.71 2.29
C PRO A 56 20.52 35.63 3.52
N VAL A 57 20.83 36.39 4.59
CA VAL A 57 20.01 36.46 5.81
C VAL A 57 18.59 37.01 5.60
N ASN A 58 18.33 37.72 4.49
CA ASN A 58 17.02 38.28 4.18
C ASN A 58 16.34 37.57 2.98
N CYS A 59 17.00 36.55 2.42
CA CYS A 59 16.51 35.82 1.26
C CYS A 59 16.02 34.43 1.70
N PHE A 60 14.92 33.96 1.07
CA PHE A 60 14.37 32.61 1.25
C PHE A 60 14.17 32.21 2.72
N VAL A 61 13.47 33.07 3.46
CA VAL A 61 13.19 32.93 4.88
C VAL A 61 11.71 33.14 5.14
N GLU A 62 11.12 32.32 6.00
CA GLU A 62 9.76 32.50 6.51
C GLU A 62 9.74 32.42 8.03
N TYR A 63 8.82 33.15 8.63
CA TYR A 63 8.66 33.19 10.08
C TYR A 63 7.76 32.05 10.54
N ASP A 64 8.23 31.27 11.51
CA ASP A 64 7.55 30.10 12.09
C ASP A 64 7.10 29.07 11.06
N LEU A 65 7.93 28.80 10.05
CA LEU A 65 7.62 27.81 9.02
C LEU A 65 7.61 26.38 9.58
N TYR A 66 8.55 26.08 10.48
CA TYR A 66 8.68 24.75 11.12
C TYR A 66 8.44 24.79 12.62
N THR A 67 8.23 25.98 13.19
CA THR A 67 7.97 26.16 14.61
C THR A 67 6.64 25.50 14.98
N THR A 68 6.62 24.77 16.09
CA THR A 68 5.40 24.22 16.67
C THR A 68 5.07 24.92 18.00
N HIS A 69 3.80 24.91 18.39
CA HIS A 69 3.32 25.62 19.57
C HIS A 69 2.52 24.68 20.47
N PHE A 70 2.88 24.66 21.75
CA PHE A 70 2.11 24.01 22.83
C PHE A 70 1.63 25.10 23.79
N GLY A 71 0.45 25.67 23.49
CA GLY A 71 -0.02 26.87 24.18
C GLY A 71 0.92 28.06 23.91
N SER A 72 1.49 28.64 24.96
CA SER A 72 2.48 29.73 24.86
C SER A 72 3.91 29.25 24.63
N ILE A 73 4.17 27.94 24.71
CA ILE A 73 5.50 27.37 24.54
C ILE A 73 5.77 27.22 23.05
N VAL A 74 6.80 27.90 22.59
CA VAL A 74 7.35 27.79 21.23
C VAL A 74 8.38 26.65 21.23
N ASN A 75 8.33 25.78 20.23
CA ASN A 75 9.27 24.69 20.02
C ASN A 75 9.90 24.80 18.61
N ASP A 76 11.24 24.93 18.57
CA ASP A 76 12.08 25.01 17.37
C ASP A 76 12.98 23.77 17.16
N ASP A 77 12.67 22.64 17.82
CA ASP A 77 13.43 21.38 17.75
C ASP A 77 13.62 20.88 16.31
N ILE A 78 12.65 21.14 15.43
CA ILE A 78 12.73 20.74 14.02
C ILE A 78 13.84 21.52 13.30
N GLU A 79 13.94 22.83 13.55
CA GLU A 79 15.04 23.62 13.00
C GLU A 79 16.36 23.19 13.61
N LYS A 80 16.42 23.06 14.94
CA LYS A 80 17.65 22.82 15.70
C LYS A 80 18.23 21.42 15.51
N HIS A 81 17.39 20.38 15.59
CA HIS A 81 17.83 18.99 15.67
C HIS A 81 17.66 18.23 14.36
N LEU A 82 16.63 18.53 13.56
CA LEU A 82 16.45 17.88 12.26
C LEU A 82 17.19 18.65 11.15
N PHE A 83 16.78 19.89 10.88
CA PHE A 83 17.37 20.65 9.78
C PHE A 83 18.80 21.09 10.05
N GLY A 84 19.17 21.39 11.30
CA GLY A 84 20.55 21.66 11.69
C GLY A 84 21.49 20.52 11.28
N ALA A 85 21.16 19.27 11.64
CA ALA A 85 21.96 18.11 11.28
C ALA A 85 22.02 17.88 9.76
N ILE A 86 20.87 17.96 9.08
CA ILE A 86 20.77 17.79 7.62
C ILE A 86 21.55 18.88 6.87
N ASP A 87 21.55 20.12 7.35
CA ASP A 87 22.26 21.23 6.70
C ASP A 87 23.77 21.17 6.97
N ASP A 88 24.22 20.70 8.13
CA ASP A 88 25.64 20.52 8.45
C ASP A 88 26.29 19.45 7.57
N GLN A 89 25.59 18.32 7.38
CA GLN A 89 26.01 17.24 6.48
C GLN A 89 25.84 17.66 5.01
N GLY A 90 24.69 18.24 4.67
CA GLY A 90 24.36 18.72 3.33
C GLY A 90 25.35 19.76 2.79
N ALA A 91 25.86 20.66 3.63
CA ALA A 91 26.88 21.64 3.23
C ALA A 91 28.16 20.97 2.73
N LYS A 92 28.61 19.91 3.41
CA LYS A 92 29.79 19.13 3.00
C LYS A 92 29.48 18.33 1.74
N ALA A 93 28.32 17.68 1.70
CA ALA A 93 27.91 16.81 0.60
C ALA A 93 27.71 17.59 -0.71
N VAL A 94 27.04 18.74 -0.67
CA VAL A 94 26.87 19.60 -1.87
C VAL A 94 28.21 20.11 -2.37
N LEU A 95 29.15 20.45 -1.48
CA LEU A 95 30.50 20.87 -1.87
C LEU A 95 31.29 19.72 -2.53
N ALA A 96 31.20 18.51 -1.97
CA ALA A 96 31.82 17.31 -2.55
C ALA A 96 31.28 17.04 -3.96
N PHE A 97 29.96 17.12 -4.13
CA PHE A 97 29.32 16.98 -5.44
C PHE A 97 29.62 18.15 -6.39
N ALA A 98 29.81 19.38 -5.92
CA ALA A 98 30.24 20.47 -6.80
C ALA A 98 31.68 20.24 -7.31
N LYS A 99 32.60 19.84 -6.43
CA LYS A 99 34.02 19.61 -6.76
C LYS A 99 34.28 18.34 -7.57
N GLY A 100 33.59 17.25 -7.23
CA GLY A 100 33.74 15.95 -7.88
C GLY A 100 34.90 15.09 -7.42
N ASP A 101 35.36 15.27 -6.19
CA ASP A 101 36.28 14.30 -5.59
C ASP A 101 35.53 12.99 -5.31
N HIS A 102 36.06 11.86 -5.82
CA HIS A 102 35.36 10.58 -5.74
C HIS A 102 35.25 10.04 -4.31
N ALA A 103 36.25 10.27 -3.46
CA ALA A 103 36.22 9.79 -2.08
C ALA A 103 35.21 10.61 -1.27
N ASP A 104 35.26 11.94 -1.38
CA ASP A 104 34.32 12.82 -0.70
C ASP A 104 32.87 12.54 -1.15
N VAL A 105 32.64 12.33 -2.46
CA VAL A 105 31.32 11.99 -3.00
C VAL A 105 30.81 10.65 -2.49
N HIS A 106 31.69 9.65 -2.38
CA HIS A 106 31.35 8.33 -1.83
C HIS A 106 30.91 8.46 -0.37
N ASP A 107 31.74 9.12 0.46
CA ASP A 107 31.52 9.25 1.90
C ASP A 107 30.27 10.09 2.22
N SER A 108 29.92 11.05 1.35
CA SER A 108 28.76 11.93 1.52
C SER A 108 27.54 11.56 0.68
N PHE A 109 27.51 10.36 0.09
CA PHE A 109 26.50 10.02 -0.94
C PHE A 109 25.07 10.02 -0.38
N GLU A 110 24.86 9.38 0.77
CA GLU A 110 23.54 9.31 1.42
C GLU A 110 23.10 10.70 1.92
N ASP A 111 24.01 11.40 2.61
CA ASP A 111 23.81 12.77 3.12
C ASP A 111 23.38 13.73 1.99
N PHE A 112 23.96 13.60 0.80
CA PHE A 112 23.61 14.42 -0.36
C PHE A 112 22.14 14.24 -0.76
N PHE A 113 21.69 12.99 -0.92
CA PHE A 113 20.32 12.70 -1.33
C PHE A 113 19.32 12.98 -0.21
N GLU A 114 19.66 12.77 1.06
CA GLU A 114 18.81 13.19 2.18
C GLU A 114 18.66 14.72 2.23
N HIS A 115 19.76 15.47 2.06
CA HIS A 115 19.70 16.93 1.97
C HIS A 115 18.82 17.39 0.80
N MET A 116 19.03 16.84 -0.39
CA MET A 116 18.22 17.17 -1.58
C MET A 116 16.73 16.87 -1.35
N ALA A 117 16.40 15.73 -0.74
CA ALA A 117 15.02 15.35 -0.49
C ALA A 117 14.35 16.24 0.57
N ALA A 118 15.06 16.54 1.66
CA ALA A 118 14.62 17.51 2.65
C ALA A 118 14.45 18.91 2.05
N GLN A 119 15.39 19.36 1.22
CA GLN A 119 15.36 20.66 0.54
C GLN A 119 14.14 20.79 -0.38
N LYS A 120 13.66 19.70 -1.00
CA LYS A 120 12.42 19.70 -1.78
C LYS A 120 11.20 19.93 -0.89
N LEU A 121 11.05 19.17 0.20
CA LEU A 121 9.83 19.18 1.00
C LEU A 121 9.73 20.33 2.01
N ARG A 122 10.86 20.84 2.52
CA ARG A 122 10.86 21.88 3.56
C ARG A 122 10.45 23.27 3.05
N THR A 123 10.52 23.51 1.74
CA THR A 123 10.11 24.79 1.15
C THR A 123 8.61 25.04 1.35
N PRO A 124 8.14 26.31 1.32
CA PRO A 124 6.71 26.61 1.40
C PRO A 124 5.87 25.88 0.34
N LYS A 125 6.41 25.68 -0.88
CA LYS A 125 5.75 24.87 -1.92
C LYS A 125 5.69 23.39 -1.54
N GLY A 126 6.76 22.84 -0.97
CA GLY A 126 6.81 21.45 -0.50
C GLY A 126 5.82 21.17 0.64
N LEU A 127 5.72 22.08 1.61
CA LEU A 127 4.75 21.97 2.70
C LEU A 127 3.31 22.09 2.21
N ASP A 128 3.03 22.98 1.27
CA ASP A 128 1.70 23.09 0.66
C ASP A 128 1.35 21.86 -0.20
N TRP A 129 2.35 21.24 -0.85
CA TRP A 129 2.16 19.95 -1.50
C TRP A 129 1.79 18.84 -0.50
N ILE A 130 2.44 18.78 0.67
CA ILE A 130 2.06 17.83 1.73
C ILE A 130 0.61 18.09 2.17
N ARG A 131 0.23 19.34 2.47
CA ARG A 131 -1.16 19.67 2.83
C ARG A 131 -2.16 19.20 1.78
N SER A 132 -1.83 19.37 0.49
CA SER A 132 -2.70 18.93 -0.61
C SER A 132 -2.94 17.41 -0.63
N CYS A 133 -2.04 16.62 -0.05
CA CYS A 133 -2.14 15.16 0.02
C CYS A 133 -3.05 14.64 1.15
N TYR A 134 -3.25 15.41 2.23
CA TYR A 134 -3.93 14.93 3.44
C TYR A 134 -5.21 15.71 3.77
N GLY A 135 -5.39 16.91 3.22
CA GLY A 135 -6.48 17.81 3.60
C GLY A 135 -6.06 18.75 4.73
N ASN A 136 -6.84 18.82 5.81
CA ASN A 136 -6.53 19.67 6.95
C ASN A 136 -5.46 19.02 7.83
N LEU A 137 -4.25 19.58 7.83
CA LEU A 137 -3.20 19.28 8.79
C LEU A 137 -2.98 20.50 9.68
N ASP A 138 -2.95 20.30 10.99
CA ASP A 138 -2.38 21.33 11.86
C ASP A 138 -0.86 21.40 11.70
N GLN A 139 -0.22 22.34 12.38
CA GLN A 139 1.22 22.53 12.25
C GLN A 139 2.03 21.34 12.77
N ILE A 140 1.56 20.64 13.81
CA ILE A 140 2.27 19.48 14.38
C ILE A 140 2.17 18.31 13.41
N ASP A 141 0.95 18.00 12.94
CA ASP A 141 0.72 16.92 11.99
C ASP A 141 1.49 17.15 10.67
N LEU A 142 1.51 18.40 10.16
CA LEU A 142 2.29 18.75 8.98
C LEU A 142 3.77 18.46 9.16
N MET A 143 4.33 18.78 10.33
CA MET A 143 5.73 18.54 10.64
C MET A 143 6.04 17.04 10.81
N VAL A 144 5.12 16.26 11.36
CA VAL A 144 5.23 14.79 11.45
C VAL A 144 5.23 14.17 10.04
N GLU A 145 4.31 14.58 9.17
CA GLU A 145 4.22 14.05 7.81
C GLU A 145 5.41 14.50 6.95
N MET A 146 5.89 15.74 7.09
CA MET A 146 7.11 16.20 6.41
C MET A 146 8.31 15.33 6.77
N GLN A 147 8.52 15.05 8.06
CA GLN A 147 9.61 14.18 8.52
C GLN A 147 9.51 12.76 7.96
N ALA A 148 8.29 12.21 7.90
CA ALA A 148 8.06 10.84 7.44
C ALA A 148 8.20 10.70 5.92
N LEU A 149 7.84 11.73 5.15
CA LEU A 149 7.92 11.75 3.68
C LEU A 149 9.31 12.17 3.16
N ARG A 150 10.17 12.75 4.00
CA ARG A 150 11.40 13.43 3.56
C ARG A 150 12.33 12.61 2.66
N THR A 151 12.35 11.29 2.76
CA THR A 151 13.25 10.42 1.97
C THR A 151 12.56 9.72 0.81
N MET A 152 11.29 10.03 0.51
CA MET A 152 10.44 9.26 -0.42
C MET A 152 10.86 9.28 -1.91
N HIS A 153 11.94 9.96 -2.27
CA HIS A 153 12.44 10.01 -3.64
C HIS A 153 13.88 9.54 -3.78
N CYS A 154 14.60 9.33 -2.67
CA CYS A 154 16.03 9.08 -2.66
C CYS A 154 16.39 7.85 -3.51
N THR A 155 15.65 6.75 -3.39
CA THR A 155 15.91 5.51 -4.16
C THR A 155 15.86 5.76 -5.67
N MET A 156 14.80 6.40 -6.17
CA MET A 156 14.65 6.66 -7.61
C MET A 156 15.69 7.63 -8.16
N TRP A 157 16.09 8.62 -7.35
CA TRP A 157 17.14 9.58 -7.68
C TRP A 157 18.54 8.94 -7.70
N ALA A 158 18.83 8.12 -6.69
CA ALA A 158 20.09 7.40 -6.60
C ALA A 158 20.26 6.42 -7.77
N GLU A 159 19.21 5.70 -8.18
CA GLU A 159 19.26 4.78 -9.33
C GLU A 159 19.28 5.48 -10.70
N GLY A 160 19.03 6.80 -10.74
CA GLY A 160 19.03 7.57 -11.99
C GLY A 160 20.43 7.77 -12.55
N VAL A 161 20.48 8.13 -13.84
CA VAL A 161 21.67 8.72 -14.47
C VAL A 161 21.95 10.06 -13.82
N ARG A 162 23.16 10.23 -13.30
CA ARG A 162 23.61 11.41 -12.56
C ARG A 162 24.66 12.15 -13.38
N GLU A 163 24.32 13.37 -13.80
CA GLU A 163 25.22 14.24 -14.57
C GLU A 163 25.36 15.59 -13.87
N VAL A 164 26.59 16.02 -13.61
CA VAL A 164 26.91 17.37 -13.13
C VAL A 164 27.44 18.17 -14.31
N VAL A 165 26.69 19.19 -14.73
CA VAL A 165 27.05 20.08 -15.83
C VAL A 165 27.61 21.40 -15.32
N SER A 166 28.49 22.02 -16.10
CA SER A 166 29.16 23.27 -15.71
C SER A 166 28.74 24.46 -16.57
N ALA A 167 28.44 25.60 -15.94
CA ALA A 167 28.29 26.90 -16.57
C ALA A 167 29.58 27.74 -16.52
N ALA A 168 30.74 27.14 -16.18
CA ALA A 168 32.01 27.87 -15.99
C ALA A 168 32.38 28.76 -17.20
N ASP A 169 32.17 28.25 -18.42
CA ASP A 169 32.52 28.94 -19.67
C ASP A 169 31.41 29.88 -20.17
N SER A 170 30.23 29.83 -19.58
CA SER A 170 29.10 30.70 -19.90
C SER A 170 29.21 32.03 -19.13
N ASP A 171 28.88 33.13 -19.78
CA ASP A 171 28.79 34.46 -19.16
C ASP A 171 27.49 34.64 -18.35
N VAL A 172 26.51 33.77 -18.56
CA VAL A 172 25.32 33.60 -17.70
C VAL A 172 25.57 32.47 -16.74
N LYS A 173 25.27 32.69 -15.46
CA LYS A 173 25.35 31.67 -14.40
C LYS A 173 23.97 31.24 -13.93
N PHE A 174 23.91 30.13 -13.20
CA PHE A 174 22.65 29.62 -12.70
C PHE A 174 22.04 30.52 -11.62
N ILE A 175 20.70 30.54 -11.54
CA ILE A 175 19.93 31.24 -10.51
C ILE A 175 19.56 30.30 -9.35
N VAL A 176 19.33 30.86 -8.17
CA VAL A 176 18.72 30.16 -7.03
C VAL A 176 17.24 30.50 -6.92
N THR A 177 16.43 29.54 -6.50
CA THR A 177 14.97 29.68 -6.37
C THR A 177 14.53 29.37 -4.95
N ASP A 178 13.29 29.74 -4.63
CA ASP A 178 12.62 29.37 -3.37
C ASP A 178 12.13 27.90 -3.34
N HIS A 179 12.39 27.15 -4.40
CA HIS A 179 12.19 25.71 -4.50
C HIS A 179 13.36 25.07 -5.28
N PRO A 180 14.55 24.94 -4.66
CA PRO A 180 15.80 24.65 -5.38
C PRO A 180 15.80 23.32 -6.15
N VAL A 181 15.13 22.30 -5.61
CA VAL A 181 15.03 20.97 -6.23
C VAL A 181 13.86 20.95 -7.21
N THR A 182 14.19 21.23 -8.47
CA THR A 182 13.23 21.48 -9.54
C THR A 182 12.94 20.22 -10.35
N VAL A 183 11.66 19.97 -10.64
CA VAL A 183 11.22 18.78 -11.38
C VAL A 183 10.69 19.19 -12.76
N TYR A 184 11.15 18.50 -13.79
CA TYR A 184 10.83 18.75 -15.19
C TYR A 184 10.26 17.50 -15.86
N ASN A 185 9.22 17.65 -16.68
CA ASN A 185 8.78 16.60 -17.61
C ASN A 185 8.42 17.29 -18.94
N PRO A 186 8.94 16.83 -20.09
CA PRO A 186 8.74 17.50 -21.38
C PRO A 186 7.28 17.51 -21.86
N GLN A 187 6.44 16.62 -21.32
CA GLN A 187 5.03 16.51 -21.69
C GLN A 187 4.09 17.22 -20.71
N ILE A 188 4.62 17.83 -19.64
CA ILE A 188 3.82 18.45 -18.59
C ILE A 188 4.26 19.91 -18.42
N GLU A 189 3.52 20.81 -19.04
CA GLU A 189 3.69 22.26 -18.91
C GLU A 189 3.47 22.72 -17.45
N PRO A 190 4.15 23.79 -16.99
CA PRO A 190 3.98 24.32 -15.63
C PRO A 190 2.55 24.72 -15.28
N THR A 191 1.76 25.11 -16.27
CA THR A 191 0.36 25.53 -16.10
C THR A 191 -0.65 24.39 -16.26
N ALA A 192 -0.20 23.16 -16.51
CA ALA A 192 -1.10 22.01 -16.64
C ALA A 192 -1.84 21.75 -15.32
N PRO A 193 -3.13 21.33 -15.33
CA PRO A 193 -3.92 21.17 -14.10
C PRO A 193 -3.28 20.26 -13.03
N ASP A 194 -2.70 19.13 -13.44
CA ASP A 194 -2.03 18.19 -12.55
C ASP A 194 -0.61 18.63 -12.15
N CYS A 195 -0.20 19.83 -12.56
CA CYS A 195 1.11 20.41 -12.32
C CYS A 195 1.04 21.86 -11.80
N ALA A 196 -0.16 22.41 -11.70
CA ALA A 196 -0.40 23.73 -11.15
C ALA A 196 -0.07 23.72 -9.65
N TYR A 197 0.34 24.88 -9.13
CA TYR A 197 0.68 25.05 -7.73
C TYR A 197 -0.35 24.38 -6.79
N PRO A 198 0.09 23.60 -5.77
CA PRO A 198 1.47 23.37 -5.32
C PRO A 198 2.17 22.18 -6.00
N LEU A 199 1.59 21.59 -7.04
CA LEU A 199 2.04 20.35 -7.64
C LEU A 199 3.29 20.52 -8.53
N ASP A 200 3.94 19.39 -8.81
CA ASP A 200 5.02 19.20 -9.78
C ASP A 200 4.73 17.92 -10.57
N PRO A 201 5.40 17.69 -11.73
CA PRO A 201 5.35 16.38 -12.38
C PRO A 201 5.78 15.29 -11.39
N MET A 202 5.18 14.11 -11.50
CA MET A 202 5.56 13.00 -10.62
C MET A 202 7.03 12.63 -10.87
N VAL A 203 7.82 12.57 -9.80
CA VAL A 203 9.22 12.11 -9.84
C VAL A 203 9.32 10.71 -10.42
N ALA A 204 8.30 9.88 -10.24
CA ALA A 204 8.24 8.50 -10.76
C ALA A 204 7.86 8.39 -12.25
N SER A 205 7.40 9.48 -12.89
CA SER A 205 7.07 9.43 -14.32
C SER A 205 8.34 9.31 -15.17
N LEU A 206 8.30 8.45 -16.19
CA LEU A 206 9.45 8.02 -16.97
C LEU A 206 10.30 9.19 -17.50
N GLY A 207 9.69 10.17 -18.15
CA GLY A 207 10.40 11.31 -18.72
C GLY A 207 10.71 12.42 -17.73
N THR A 208 10.46 12.21 -16.44
CA THR A 208 10.75 13.21 -15.42
C THR A 208 12.25 13.26 -15.15
N GLN A 209 12.78 14.48 -15.15
CA GLN A 209 14.15 14.80 -14.77
C GLN A 209 14.13 15.73 -13.55
N THR A 210 15.07 15.53 -12.63
CA THR A 210 15.23 16.41 -11.46
C THR A 210 16.49 17.24 -11.62
N VAL A 211 16.36 18.55 -11.46
CA VAL A 211 17.43 19.54 -11.63
C VAL A 211 17.70 20.19 -10.27
N PHE A 212 18.95 20.12 -9.83
CA PHE A 212 19.40 20.75 -8.59
C PHE A 212 20.71 21.49 -8.84
N VAL A 213 20.63 22.81 -8.85
CA VAL A 213 21.82 23.66 -9.00
C VAL A 213 22.65 23.58 -7.73
N LEU A 214 23.95 23.33 -7.80
CA LEU A 214 24.79 23.17 -6.60
C LEU A 214 25.43 24.51 -6.19
N ASP A 215 25.80 25.33 -7.18
CA ASP A 215 26.29 26.70 -7.04
C ASP A 215 26.08 27.49 -8.34
N ALA A 216 26.59 28.73 -8.44
CA ALA A 216 26.46 29.54 -9.66
C ALA A 216 26.95 28.84 -10.95
N ASN A 217 27.91 27.92 -10.86
CA ASN A 217 28.58 27.30 -12.00
C ASN A 217 28.28 25.81 -12.18
N THR A 218 27.67 25.13 -11.23
CA THR A 218 27.49 23.67 -11.26
C THR A 218 26.04 23.29 -11.05
N CYS A 219 25.55 22.34 -11.83
CA CYS A 219 24.17 21.87 -11.77
C CYS A 219 24.10 20.35 -11.91
N LEU A 220 23.43 19.69 -10.98
CA LEU A 220 23.11 18.27 -11.05
C LEU A 220 21.81 18.07 -11.85
N ILE A 221 21.85 17.11 -12.76
CA ILE A 221 20.70 16.62 -13.52
C ILE A 221 20.56 15.13 -13.27
N LEU A 222 19.38 14.73 -12.81
CA LEU A 222 19.00 13.34 -12.59
C LEU A 222 18.00 12.92 -13.65
N THR A 223 18.32 11.85 -14.38
CA THR A 223 17.48 11.32 -15.46
C THR A 223 17.23 9.84 -15.24
N HIS A 224 15.99 9.37 -15.36
CA HIS A 224 15.74 7.93 -15.32
C HIS A 224 16.45 7.20 -16.46
N LEU A 225 17.15 6.11 -16.16
CA LEU A 225 17.94 5.36 -17.13
C LEU A 225 17.13 4.93 -18.35
N GLU A 226 15.91 4.46 -18.13
CA GLU A 226 15.02 4.03 -19.20
C GLU A 226 14.67 5.17 -20.17
N TYR A 227 14.53 6.41 -19.68
CA TYR A 227 14.32 7.58 -20.52
C TYR A 227 15.61 8.04 -21.21
N ALA A 228 16.74 8.00 -20.50
CA ALA A 228 18.04 8.32 -21.09
C ALA A 228 18.39 7.38 -22.28
N LYS A 229 18.06 6.08 -22.17
CA LYS A 229 18.26 5.11 -23.25
C LYS A 229 17.28 5.29 -24.42
N LEU A 230 16.06 5.73 -24.15
CA LEU A 230 14.98 5.84 -25.15
C LEU A 230 14.27 7.21 -25.05
N PRO A 231 14.96 8.31 -25.42
CA PRO A 231 14.43 9.66 -25.26
C PRO A 231 13.23 9.97 -26.16
N ASP A 232 13.10 9.29 -27.31
CA ASP A 232 12.03 9.54 -28.29
C ASP A 232 10.70 8.85 -27.95
N ARG A 233 10.57 8.27 -26.75
CA ARG A 233 9.32 7.65 -26.31
C ARG A 233 8.19 8.67 -26.23
N LYS A 234 6.99 8.23 -26.60
CA LYS A 234 5.79 9.08 -26.61
C LYS A 234 5.02 9.07 -25.29
N ASP A 235 5.27 8.09 -24.42
CA ASP A 235 4.53 7.82 -23.19
C ASP A 235 5.31 8.27 -21.94
N LEU A 236 5.85 9.50 -21.95
CA LEU A 236 6.77 10.00 -20.92
C LEU A 236 6.11 10.31 -19.57
N THR A 237 4.78 10.30 -19.51
CA THR A 237 4.01 10.46 -18.26
C THR A 237 3.73 9.14 -17.54
N ARG A 238 3.96 7.98 -18.18
CA ARG A 238 3.82 6.68 -17.51
C ARG A 238 4.84 6.54 -16.39
N ILE A 239 4.55 5.67 -15.42
CA ILE A 239 5.48 5.37 -14.34
C ILE A 239 6.68 4.55 -14.86
N ARG A 240 7.90 4.87 -14.41
CA ARG A 240 9.11 4.11 -14.77
C ARG A 240 9.05 2.68 -14.24
N THR A 241 9.85 1.80 -14.84
CA THR A 241 10.03 0.44 -14.33
C THR A 241 10.55 0.45 -12.89
N ASN A 242 9.91 -0.37 -12.03
CA ASN A 242 10.22 -0.52 -10.60
C ASN A 242 10.28 0.81 -9.84
N ALA A 243 9.33 1.71 -10.09
CA ALA A 243 9.23 2.98 -9.36
C ALA A 243 8.87 2.73 -7.89
N ARG A 244 9.81 3.01 -6.99
CA ARG A 244 9.62 2.86 -5.55
C ARG A 244 10.07 4.11 -4.81
N HIS A 245 9.17 4.68 -4.02
CA HIS A 245 9.49 5.83 -3.19
C HIS A 245 10.39 5.47 -2.01
N GLN A 246 10.30 4.24 -1.53
CA GLN A 246 11.22 3.66 -0.55
C GLN A 246 11.58 2.24 -0.94
N GLY A 247 12.82 1.85 -0.70
CA GLY A 247 13.31 0.50 -0.93
C GLY A 247 14.84 0.47 -0.95
N MET A 248 15.38 -0.72 -0.74
CA MET A 248 16.82 -0.95 -0.86
C MET A 248 17.22 -0.94 -2.33
N GLY A 249 18.19 -0.10 -2.68
CA GLY A 249 18.86 -0.09 -3.98
C GLY A 249 20.33 -0.39 -3.83
N MET A 250 20.97 -0.74 -4.94
CA MET A 250 22.43 -0.89 -5.03
C MET A 250 22.91 -0.03 -6.19
N VAL A 251 23.84 0.88 -5.93
CA VAL A 251 24.33 1.83 -6.94
C VAL A 251 25.83 2.02 -6.84
N ARG A 252 26.45 2.32 -7.97
CA ARG A 252 27.83 2.79 -8.03
C ARG A 252 27.90 4.26 -7.64
N THR A 253 28.69 4.59 -6.63
CA THR A 253 28.87 5.98 -6.14
C THR A 253 29.90 6.75 -6.96
N ASP A 254 30.74 6.05 -7.74
CA ASP A 254 31.73 6.64 -8.63
C ASP A 254 31.16 7.01 -10.02
N ALA A 255 30.00 6.47 -10.39
CA ALA A 255 29.36 6.71 -11.68
C ALA A 255 28.63 8.08 -11.72
N PHE A 256 29.34 9.10 -12.21
CA PHE A 256 28.86 10.46 -12.47
C PHE A 256 29.46 11.03 -13.76
N PHE A 257 28.62 11.64 -14.61
CA PHE A 257 29.12 12.39 -15.76
C PHE A 257 29.44 13.83 -15.37
N ARG A 258 30.60 14.34 -15.79
CA ARG A 258 31.08 15.70 -15.44
C ARG A 258 31.64 16.50 -16.60
N ASP A 259 31.71 15.93 -17.79
CA ASP A 259 32.47 16.51 -18.90
C ASP A 259 31.76 17.67 -19.58
N ARG A 260 30.44 17.81 -19.37
CA ARG A 260 29.62 18.76 -20.12
C ARG A 260 29.71 20.17 -19.56
N ARG A 261 30.25 21.07 -20.40
CA ARG A 261 30.20 22.51 -20.22
C ARG A 261 29.10 23.10 -21.07
N LEU A 262 28.15 23.77 -20.44
CA LEU A 262 26.98 24.33 -21.10
C LEU A 262 27.31 25.66 -21.80
N THR A 263 26.72 25.82 -22.97
CA THR A 263 26.66 27.10 -23.68
C THR A 263 25.77 28.10 -22.95
N ARG A 264 25.90 29.38 -23.30
CA ARG A 264 25.03 30.45 -22.79
C ARG A 264 23.54 30.12 -22.93
N ASP A 265 23.11 29.64 -24.09
CA ASP A 265 21.70 29.37 -24.38
C ASP A 265 21.16 28.18 -23.57
N GLU A 266 22.00 27.17 -23.33
CA GLU A 266 21.67 26.03 -22.47
C GLU A 266 21.51 26.44 -21.00
N VAL A 267 22.40 27.31 -20.48
CA VAL A 267 22.25 27.86 -19.12
C VAL A 267 20.98 28.69 -19.01
N ILE A 268 20.66 29.50 -20.03
CA ILE A 268 19.41 30.28 -20.10
C ILE A 268 18.19 29.36 -20.10
N ALA A 269 18.21 28.25 -20.83
CA ALA A 269 17.13 27.27 -20.85
C ALA A 269 16.88 26.64 -19.47
N ILE A 270 17.94 26.28 -18.75
CA ILE A 270 17.84 25.78 -17.37
C ILE A 270 17.31 26.87 -16.44
N ASN A 271 17.82 28.10 -16.53
CA ASN A 271 17.30 29.22 -15.72
C ASN A 271 15.82 29.50 -15.99
N TYR A 272 15.36 29.34 -17.24
CA TYR A 272 13.94 29.44 -17.59
C TYR A 272 13.11 28.36 -16.88
N LEU A 273 13.57 27.10 -16.87
CA LEU A 273 12.96 26.01 -16.11
C LEU A 273 12.89 26.35 -14.61
N LEU A 274 14.00 26.76 -14.01
CA LEU A 274 14.09 27.10 -12.58
C LEU A 274 13.08 28.19 -12.20
N LYS A 275 13.04 29.27 -12.99
CA LYS A 275 12.08 30.38 -12.78
C LYS A 275 10.63 29.94 -12.94
N ALA A 276 10.32 29.13 -13.95
CA ALA A 276 8.96 28.65 -14.19
C ALA A 276 8.44 27.70 -13.09
N ARG A 277 9.35 27.10 -12.31
CA ARG A 277 9.03 26.14 -11.23
C ARG A 277 9.14 26.72 -9.82
N ALA A 278 9.74 27.89 -9.67
CA ALA A 278 9.75 28.65 -8.43
C ALA A 278 8.32 28.98 -7.97
N LYS A 279 8.11 29.09 -6.66
CA LYS A 279 6.81 29.49 -6.10
C LYS A 279 6.61 30.99 -6.25
N ARG A 280 7.57 31.78 -5.76
CA ARG A 280 7.43 33.23 -5.58
C ARG A 280 8.74 33.98 -5.73
N CYS A 281 9.88 33.43 -5.34
CA CYS A 281 11.14 34.18 -5.27
C CYS A 281 12.27 33.48 -6.04
N ILE A 282 13.11 34.28 -6.70
CA ILE A 282 14.37 33.85 -7.31
C ILE A 282 15.48 34.85 -7.01
N ALA A 283 16.74 34.42 -7.00
CA ALA A 283 17.88 35.30 -6.77
C ALA A 283 19.14 34.92 -7.57
N ALA A 284 20.01 35.90 -7.82
CA ALA A 284 21.25 35.72 -8.58
C ALA A 284 22.27 36.84 -8.28
N ALA A 285 23.55 36.61 -8.60
CA ALA A 285 24.59 37.64 -8.52
C ALA A 285 24.39 38.79 -9.53
N ASN A 286 23.75 38.52 -10.67
CA ASN A 286 23.47 39.52 -11.71
C ASN A 286 21.96 39.62 -11.98
N LYS A 287 21.45 40.85 -11.99
CA LYS A 287 20.05 41.18 -12.24
C LYS A 287 19.50 40.63 -13.55
N GLU A 288 20.29 40.65 -14.63
CA GLU A 288 19.81 40.24 -15.96
C GLU A 288 19.54 38.73 -16.05
N TRP A 289 20.22 37.91 -15.24
CA TRP A 289 20.01 36.46 -15.20
C TRP A 289 18.63 36.07 -14.64
N LEU A 290 17.95 36.99 -13.93
CA LEU A 290 16.60 36.77 -13.36
C LEU A 290 15.47 36.83 -14.40
N TYR A 291 15.79 37.15 -15.67
CA TYR A 291 14.81 37.28 -16.76
C TYR A 291 15.14 36.37 -17.95
N PRO A 292 15.31 35.05 -17.75
CA PRO A 292 15.67 34.12 -18.81
C PRO A 292 14.65 34.10 -19.96
N GLU A 293 13.37 34.38 -19.69
CA GLU A 293 12.30 34.47 -20.70
C GLU A 293 12.52 35.55 -21.77
N ARG A 294 13.38 36.55 -21.49
CA ARG A 294 13.74 37.57 -22.48
C ARG A 294 14.61 37.02 -23.60
N HIS A 295 15.36 35.94 -23.31
CA HIS A 295 16.37 35.37 -24.20
C HIS A 295 16.02 33.96 -24.67
N TYR A 296 15.37 33.14 -23.82
CA TYR A 296 14.92 31.81 -24.21
C TYR A 296 13.80 31.91 -25.27
N ARG A 297 13.98 31.25 -26.41
CA ARG A 297 13.01 31.21 -27.52
C ARG A 297 12.47 29.80 -27.81
N GLY A 298 12.97 28.79 -27.10
CA GLY A 298 12.50 27.42 -27.23
C GLY A 298 11.15 27.18 -26.56
N THR A 299 10.57 26.03 -26.87
CA THR A 299 9.38 25.49 -26.20
C THR A 299 9.77 24.78 -24.90
N TRP A 300 8.79 24.47 -24.05
CA TRP A 300 9.02 23.69 -22.84
C TRP A 300 9.63 22.31 -23.13
N ALA A 301 9.12 21.62 -24.15
CA ALA A 301 9.60 20.29 -24.56
C ALA A 301 11.05 20.31 -25.06
N GLN A 302 11.51 21.41 -25.65
CA GLN A 302 12.89 21.54 -26.14
C GLN A 302 13.93 21.62 -25.01
N ILE A 303 13.53 21.96 -23.77
CA ILE A 303 14.43 21.95 -22.61
C ILE A 303 15.01 20.55 -22.37
N ALA A 304 14.28 19.48 -22.70
CA ALA A 304 14.76 18.10 -22.60
C ALA A 304 16.05 17.86 -23.39
N GLN A 305 16.24 18.53 -24.54
CA GLN A 305 17.45 18.39 -25.35
C GLN A 305 18.69 18.87 -24.60
N VAL A 306 18.53 19.87 -23.73
CA VAL A 306 19.57 20.37 -22.83
C VAL A 306 19.76 19.42 -21.66
N LEU A 307 18.69 18.87 -21.08
CA LEU A 307 18.81 18.06 -19.87
C LEU A 307 19.25 16.61 -20.11
N LEU A 308 19.03 16.06 -21.30
CA LEU A 308 19.36 14.66 -21.58
C LEU A 308 20.88 14.41 -21.58
N PRO A 309 21.36 13.35 -20.89
CA PRO A 309 22.76 12.94 -20.93
C PRO A 309 23.17 12.51 -22.34
N LYS A 310 24.45 12.69 -22.70
CA LYS A 310 24.94 12.50 -24.08
C LYS A 310 25.72 11.21 -24.34
N SER A 311 26.39 10.64 -23.34
CA SER A 311 27.23 9.44 -23.50
C SER A 311 27.26 8.58 -22.24
N ASP A 312 27.99 7.46 -22.30
CA ASP A 312 28.40 6.62 -21.15
C ASP A 312 27.29 6.00 -20.27
N LEU A 313 26.08 5.90 -20.81
CA LEU A 313 24.92 5.28 -20.14
C LEU A 313 25.16 3.84 -19.67
N TRP A 314 26.15 3.15 -20.23
CA TRP A 314 26.56 1.80 -19.83
C TRP A 314 27.00 1.71 -18.36
N GLN A 315 27.44 2.82 -17.73
CA GLN A 315 27.84 2.85 -16.31
C GLN A 315 26.66 2.69 -15.33
N PHE A 316 25.43 2.94 -15.79
CA PHE A 316 24.21 2.93 -14.98
C PHE A 316 23.33 1.70 -15.24
N GLY A 317 23.67 0.87 -16.24
CA GLY A 317 22.93 -0.34 -16.59
C GLY A 317 23.56 -1.63 -16.08
N GLY A 318 23.00 -2.77 -16.50
CA GLY A 318 23.54 -4.10 -16.21
C GLY A 318 22.97 -4.75 -14.95
N GLU A 319 23.67 -5.77 -14.46
CA GLU A 319 23.30 -6.55 -13.28
C GLU A 319 24.45 -6.50 -12.25
N ILE A 320 24.10 -6.34 -10.96
CA ILE A 320 25.04 -6.36 -9.84
C ILE A 320 24.84 -7.65 -9.06
N TYR A 321 25.92 -8.39 -8.86
CA TYR A 321 25.97 -9.57 -8.00
C TYR A 321 26.90 -9.30 -6.81
N VAL A 322 26.44 -9.55 -5.60
CA VAL A 322 27.22 -9.37 -4.36
C VAL A 322 27.33 -10.71 -3.67
N GLY A 323 28.55 -11.17 -3.36
CA GLY A 323 28.80 -12.35 -2.53
C GLY A 323 29.01 -11.94 -1.07
N TYR A 324 28.28 -12.57 -0.15
CA TYR A 324 28.41 -12.33 1.28
C TYR A 324 29.33 -13.36 1.95
N LYS A 325 29.85 -13.01 3.14
CA LYS A 325 30.78 -13.87 3.91
C LYS A 325 30.15 -15.19 4.35
N ASP A 326 28.84 -15.25 4.48
CA ASP A 326 28.07 -16.44 4.84
C ASP A 326 27.79 -17.37 3.64
N GLY A 327 28.28 -17.02 2.43
CA GLY A 327 28.07 -17.77 1.20
C GLY A 327 26.77 -17.44 0.47
N SER A 328 25.92 -16.56 1.03
CA SER A 328 24.75 -16.06 0.32
C SER A 328 25.14 -15.06 -0.77
N SER A 329 24.19 -14.75 -1.66
CA SER A 329 24.40 -13.76 -2.72
C SER A 329 23.21 -12.81 -2.84
N GLY A 330 23.51 -11.57 -3.18
CA GLY A 330 22.53 -10.55 -3.55
C GLY A 330 22.57 -10.27 -5.04
N TYR A 331 21.43 -9.87 -5.60
CA TYR A 331 21.27 -9.55 -7.02
C TYR A 331 20.49 -8.24 -7.17
N TRP A 332 20.90 -7.38 -8.10
CA TRP A 332 20.16 -6.20 -8.52
C TRP A 332 20.24 -6.03 -10.04
N ASP A 333 19.11 -5.81 -10.71
CA ASP A 333 19.11 -5.36 -12.12
C ASP A 333 19.24 -3.83 -12.23
N GLU A 334 19.29 -3.30 -13.45
CA GLU A 334 19.39 -1.86 -13.73
C GLU A 334 18.17 -1.03 -13.29
N HIS A 335 17.08 -1.68 -12.89
CA HIS A 335 15.91 -1.05 -12.29
C HIS A 335 15.86 -1.26 -10.77
N GLY A 336 16.89 -1.89 -10.19
CA GLY A 336 17.00 -2.17 -8.76
C GLY A 336 16.17 -3.36 -8.28
N ARG A 337 15.67 -4.22 -9.16
CA ARG A 337 14.92 -5.43 -8.78
C ARG A 337 15.87 -6.48 -8.21
N THR A 338 15.42 -7.18 -7.17
CA THR A 338 16.21 -8.18 -6.46
C THR A 338 16.02 -9.61 -6.97
N SER A 339 15.24 -9.81 -8.04
CA SER A 339 15.05 -11.12 -8.67
C SER A 339 14.69 -11.00 -10.16
N LYS A 340 14.82 -12.12 -10.88
CA LYS A 340 14.38 -12.27 -12.27
C LYS A 340 12.91 -12.70 -12.42
N ALA A 341 12.13 -12.68 -11.33
CA ALA A 341 10.73 -13.13 -11.38
C ALA A 341 9.85 -12.30 -12.33
N HIS A 342 10.22 -11.03 -12.55
CA HIS A 342 9.55 -10.17 -13.51
C HIS A 342 9.53 -10.73 -14.94
N GLU A 343 10.52 -11.54 -15.35
CA GLU A 343 10.62 -12.11 -16.69
C GLU A 343 9.44 -13.03 -17.00
N PHE A 344 9.10 -13.97 -16.11
CA PHE A 344 7.98 -14.89 -16.31
C PHE A 344 6.60 -14.31 -15.90
N LEU A 345 6.62 -13.20 -15.13
CA LEU A 345 5.43 -12.43 -14.78
C LEU A 345 5.03 -11.42 -15.86
N THR A 346 5.94 -11.14 -16.80
CA THR A 346 5.68 -10.39 -18.02
C THR A 346 4.99 -11.29 -19.03
N ARG A 347 4.05 -10.73 -19.79
CA ARG A 347 3.35 -11.41 -20.86
C ARG A 347 4.19 -11.38 -22.12
N GLU A 348 4.37 -12.53 -22.75
CA GLU A 348 5.05 -12.66 -24.04
C GLU A 348 4.43 -11.77 -25.13
N SER A 349 3.10 -11.60 -25.11
CA SER A 349 2.36 -10.75 -26.04
C SER A 349 1.44 -9.78 -25.28
N PRO A 350 1.87 -8.53 -25.05
CA PRO A 350 1.03 -7.52 -24.42
C PRO A 350 -0.25 -7.30 -25.23
N ARG A 351 -1.40 -7.28 -24.54
CA ARG A 351 -2.69 -7.04 -25.18
C ARG A 351 -2.71 -5.61 -25.73
N LYS A 352 -3.06 -5.44 -27.00
CA LYS A 352 -3.20 -4.13 -27.66
C LYS A 352 -4.53 -4.08 -28.40
N ASN A 353 -5.07 -2.89 -28.60
CA ASN A 353 -6.30 -2.65 -29.39
C ASN A 353 -7.48 -3.56 -28.99
N VAL A 354 -7.70 -3.72 -27.69
CA VAL A 354 -8.75 -4.60 -27.14
C VAL A 354 -10.14 -4.06 -27.49
N ALA A 355 -10.96 -4.87 -28.16
CA ALA A 355 -12.35 -4.51 -28.49
C ALA A 355 -13.20 -4.35 -27.22
N ALA A 356 -14.22 -3.48 -27.27
CA ALA A 356 -15.07 -3.13 -26.13
C ALA A 356 -15.67 -4.34 -25.39
N ASN A 357 -16.11 -5.36 -26.12
CA ASN A 357 -16.74 -6.57 -25.56
C ASN A 357 -15.73 -7.71 -25.26
N ALA A 358 -14.45 -7.57 -25.62
CA ALA A 358 -13.43 -8.55 -25.30
C ALA A 358 -12.95 -8.40 -23.84
N PHE A 359 -12.35 -9.45 -23.27
CA PHE A 359 -11.75 -9.38 -21.94
C PHE A 359 -10.73 -8.26 -21.84
N CYS A 360 -10.79 -7.52 -20.73
CA CYS A 360 -9.94 -6.37 -20.52
C CYS A 360 -8.44 -6.72 -20.57
N GLY A 361 -7.64 -5.80 -21.10
CA GLY A 361 -6.20 -5.93 -21.15
C GLY A 361 -5.54 -6.15 -19.78
N CYS A 362 -6.12 -5.65 -18.69
CA CYS A 362 -5.55 -5.78 -17.34
C CYS A 362 -5.66 -7.17 -16.70
N GLY A 363 -6.30 -8.14 -17.37
CA GLY A 363 -6.48 -9.49 -16.80
C GLY A 363 -7.68 -9.65 -15.87
N SER A 364 -8.54 -8.62 -15.75
CA SER A 364 -9.81 -8.73 -15.03
C SER A 364 -10.78 -9.70 -15.71
N ALA A 365 -11.80 -10.16 -14.98
CA ALA A 365 -12.87 -10.99 -15.51
C ALA A 365 -13.88 -10.19 -16.37
N TYR A 366 -13.71 -8.88 -16.50
CA TYR A 366 -14.67 -8.00 -17.15
C TYR A 366 -14.26 -7.68 -18.59
N THR A 367 -15.26 -7.32 -19.38
CA THR A 367 -15.04 -6.75 -20.72
C THR A 367 -14.28 -5.43 -20.61
N PHE A 368 -13.59 -5.03 -21.68
CA PHE A 368 -12.84 -3.78 -21.69
C PHE A 368 -13.73 -2.56 -21.40
N LYS A 369 -14.95 -2.52 -21.97
CA LYS A 369 -15.94 -1.45 -21.73
C LYS A 369 -16.37 -1.33 -20.27
N ASP A 370 -16.50 -2.46 -19.59
CA ASP A 370 -16.92 -2.52 -18.19
C ASP A 370 -15.72 -2.46 -17.23
N CYS A 371 -14.51 -2.23 -17.74
CA CYS A 371 -13.28 -2.17 -16.95
C CYS A 371 -12.46 -0.91 -17.28
N CYS A 372 -11.42 -1.03 -18.11
CA CYS A 372 -10.41 0.00 -18.32
C CYS A 372 -10.78 1.06 -19.38
N GLN A 373 -11.83 0.87 -20.18
CA GLN A 373 -12.13 1.78 -21.29
C GLN A 373 -12.39 3.23 -20.81
N ARG A 374 -13.06 3.38 -19.67
CA ARG A 374 -13.37 4.68 -19.05
C ARG A 374 -12.20 5.32 -18.31
N LEU A 375 -11.09 4.59 -18.12
CA LEU A 375 -9.91 5.10 -17.45
C LEU A 375 -8.97 5.72 -18.48
N SER A 376 -8.32 6.81 -18.09
CA SER A 376 -7.19 7.36 -18.84
C SER A 376 -6.07 6.32 -18.92
N SER A 377 -5.17 6.43 -19.91
CA SER A 377 -4.08 5.48 -20.08
C SER A 377 -3.18 5.36 -18.85
N THR A 378 -3.00 6.46 -18.10
CA THR A 378 -2.17 6.54 -16.89
C THR A 378 -2.82 5.90 -15.66
N GLU A 379 -4.16 5.83 -15.59
CA GLU A 379 -4.88 5.22 -14.47
C GLU A 379 -5.13 3.71 -14.64
N ARG A 380 -4.90 3.18 -15.85
CA ARG A 380 -5.11 1.76 -16.15
C ARG A 380 -4.07 0.90 -15.43
N PRO A 381 -4.49 -0.24 -14.85
CA PRO A 381 -3.55 -1.30 -14.49
C PRO A 381 -2.71 -1.73 -15.70
N PRO A 382 -1.48 -2.22 -15.48
CA PRO A 382 -0.58 -2.64 -16.56
C PRO A 382 -1.15 -3.80 -17.39
N TRP A 383 -0.86 -3.81 -18.69
CA TRP A 383 -1.35 -4.80 -19.66
C TRP A 383 -0.25 -5.72 -20.20
N ASP A 384 0.99 -5.42 -19.85
CA ASP A 384 2.22 -6.13 -20.17
C ASP A 384 2.59 -7.17 -19.11
N VAL A 385 2.06 -7.08 -17.89
CA VAL A 385 2.26 -8.10 -16.84
C VAL A 385 0.96 -8.86 -16.51
N TYR A 386 1.09 -10.04 -15.91
CA TYR A 386 -0.06 -10.78 -15.38
C TYR A 386 -0.66 -10.06 -14.17
N GLY A 387 -1.98 -9.80 -14.23
CA GLY A 387 -2.73 -9.11 -13.19
C GLY A 387 -3.05 -10.01 -11.98
N LEU A 388 -3.60 -9.41 -10.92
CA LEU A 388 -3.96 -10.09 -9.65
C LEU A 388 -4.73 -11.40 -9.86
N ARG A 389 -5.84 -11.35 -10.60
CA ARG A 389 -6.67 -12.52 -10.89
C ARG A 389 -5.91 -13.60 -11.66
N GLU A 390 -5.13 -13.22 -12.66
CA GLU A 390 -4.39 -14.18 -13.48
C GLU A 390 -3.32 -14.92 -12.69
N ARG A 391 -2.61 -14.21 -11.78
CA ARG A 391 -1.64 -14.81 -10.86
C ARG A 391 -2.30 -15.81 -9.92
N ASN A 392 -3.44 -15.47 -9.32
CA ASN A 392 -4.19 -16.42 -8.48
C ASN A 392 -4.66 -17.66 -9.26
N LEU A 393 -5.20 -17.49 -10.47
CA LEU A 393 -5.63 -18.64 -11.29
C LEU A 393 -4.45 -19.49 -11.80
N ARG A 394 -3.27 -18.88 -12.00
CA ARG A 394 -2.03 -19.63 -12.27
C ARG A 394 -1.63 -20.41 -11.01
N PHE A 395 -1.71 -19.81 -9.83
CA PHE A 395 -1.42 -20.48 -8.57
C PHE A 395 -2.30 -21.71 -8.32
N CYS A 396 -3.63 -21.60 -8.51
CA CYS A 396 -4.54 -22.74 -8.41
C CYS A 396 -4.10 -23.90 -9.32
N ARG A 397 -3.77 -23.60 -10.58
CA ARG A 397 -3.33 -24.62 -11.55
C ARG A 397 -2.02 -25.29 -11.16
N VAL A 398 -1.08 -24.53 -10.62
CA VAL A 398 0.21 -25.04 -10.12
C VAL A 398 -0.01 -25.96 -8.93
N ILE A 399 -0.82 -25.56 -7.95
CA ILE A 399 -1.15 -26.41 -6.80
C ILE A 399 -1.79 -27.73 -7.26
N MET A 400 -2.77 -27.66 -8.16
CA MET A 400 -3.41 -28.87 -8.68
C MET A 400 -2.41 -29.85 -9.31
N GLY A 401 -1.40 -29.36 -10.03
CA GLY A 401 -0.34 -30.20 -10.59
C GLY A 401 0.63 -30.74 -9.54
N ILE A 402 1.00 -29.94 -8.53
CA ILE A 402 1.87 -30.41 -7.43
C ILE A 402 1.18 -31.51 -6.60
N LEU A 403 -0.14 -31.42 -6.44
CA LEU A 403 -0.95 -32.34 -5.65
C LEU A 403 -1.46 -33.56 -6.44
N GLY A 404 -1.16 -33.68 -7.73
CA GLY A 404 -1.62 -34.82 -8.54
C GLY A 404 -3.10 -34.76 -8.94
N LEU A 405 -3.78 -33.63 -8.73
CA LEU A 405 -5.23 -33.51 -8.93
C LEU A 405 -5.60 -33.49 -10.42
N HIS A 406 -4.68 -33.10 -11.31
CA HIS A 406 -4.90 -33.20 -12.76
C HIS A 406 -4.80 -34.65 -13.24
N GLU A 407 -4.02 -35.48 -12.54
CA GLU A 407 -3.80 -36.91 -12.79
C GLU A 407 -4.84 -37.80 -12.11
N GLY A 408 -5.82 -37.21 -11.39
CA GLY A 408 -6.95 -37.92 -10.80
C GLY A 408 -6.84 -38.21 -9.30
N ALA A 409 -5.84 -37.67 -8.59
CA ALA A 409 -5.78 -37.76 -7.13
C ALA A 409 -7.04 -37.12 -6.50
N THR A 410 -7.58 -37.77 -5.49
CA THR A 410 -8.71 -37.25 -4.71
C THR A 410 -8.23 -36.34 -3.56
N TRP A 411 -9.14 -35.60 -2.95
CA TRP A 411 -8.80 -34.84 -1.74
C TRP A 411 -8.31 -35.75 -0.60
N ASP A 412 -8.84 -36.98 -0.51
CA ASP A 412 -8.40 -37.96 0.49
C ASP A 412 -6.98 -38.45 0.22
N ASP A 413 -6.61 -38.63 -1.05
CA ASP A 413 -5.23 -38.94 -1.42
C ASP A 413 -4.29 -37.81 -0.98
N VAL A 414 -4.65 -36.55 -1.26
CA VAL A 414 -3.89 -35.38 -0.79
C VAL A 414 -3.74 -35.39 0.73
N ARG A 415 -4.82 -35.64 1.48
CA ARG A 415 -4.78 -35.70 2.96
C ARG A 415 -3.87 -36.82 3.48
N ARG A 416 -3.69 -37.91 2.73
CA ARG A 416 -2.85 -39.06 3.09
C ARG A 416 -1.39 -38.90 2.66
N THR A 417 -1.11 -38.17 1.59
CA THR A 417 0.22 -38.15 0.95
C THR A 417 0.92 -36.79 0.93
N LEU A 418 0.34 -35.73 1.53
CA LEU A 418 0.95 -34.40 1.54
C LEU A 418 2.36 -34.42 2.17
N SER A 419 3.37 -34.22 1.32
CA SER A 419 4.79 -34.29 1.65
C SER A 419 5.43 -32.92 1.87
N ASP A 420 6.59 -32.92 2.51
CA ASP A 420 7.43 -31.73 2.75
C ASP A 420 7.83 -31.05 1.44
N GLU A 421 8.20 -31.84 0.41
CA GLU A 421 8.52 -31.33 -0.92
C GLU A 421 7.33 -30.61 -1.56
N GLN A 422 6.12 -31.17 -1.45
CA GLN A 422 4.90 -30.53 -1.96
C GLN A 422 4.62 -29.22 -1.22
N VAL A 423 4.76 -29.18 0.11
CA VAL A 423 4.60 -27.95 0.91
C VAL A 423 5.60 -26.89 0.46
N GLN A 424 6.87 -27.26 0.32
CA GLN A 424 7.93 -26.35 -0.13
C GLN A 424 7.63 -25.80 -1.54
N ARG A 425 7.27 -26.67 -2.49
CA ARG A 425 6.97 -26.27 -3.88
C ARG A 425 5.73 -25.37 -3.98
N ILE A 426 4.68 -25.63 -3.20
CA ILE A 426 3.47 -24.79 -3.17
C ILE A 426 3.81 -23.39 -2.66
N ASN A 427 4.50 -23.28 -1.52
CA ASN A 427 4.83 -21.99 -0.93
C ASN A 427 5.91 -21.24 -1.73
N GLY A 428 6.83 -21.96 -2.37
CA GLY A 428 7.77 -21.42 -3.35
C GLY A 428 7.07 -20.82 -4.57
N ALA A 429 6.07 -21.52 -5.13
CA ALA A 429 5.27 -21.00 -6.23
C ALA A 429 4.49 -19.73 -5.85
N PHE A 430 3.96 -19.66 -4.62
CA PHE A 430 3.32 -18.44 -4.13
C PHE A 430 4.31 -17.27 -4.04
N SER A 431 5.48 -17.50 -3.42
CA SER A 431 6.51 -16.48 -3.26
C SER A 431 7.03 -15.96 -4.60
N ALA A 432 7.18 -16.83 -5.60
CA ALA A 432 7.59 -16.46 -6.95
C ALA A 432 6.55 -15.58 -7.67
N LEU A 433 5.25 -15.76 -7.41
CA LEU A 433 4.19 -14.94 -8.01
C LEU A 433 4.12 -13.51 -7.43
N TRP A 434 4.77 -13.27 -6.29
CA TRP A 434 4.72 -12.01 -5.55
C TRP A 434 6.13 -11.55 -5.11
N PRO A 435 7.06 -11.30 -6.05
CA PRO A 435 8.40 -10.80 -5.73
C PRO A 435 8.37 -9.37 -5.17
N ASP A 436 9.49 -8.91 -4.58
CA ASP A 436 9.62 -7.60 -3.91
C ASP A 436 9.39 -6.40 -4.84
N ASP A 437 9.61 -6.57 -6.14
CA ASP A 437 9.35 -5.55 -7.16
C ASP A 437 7.89 -5.54 -7.64
N THR A 438 6.99 -6.29 -6.99
CA THR A 438 5.56 -6.23 -7.30
C THR A 438 4.97 -4.90 -6.83
N ASP A 439 4.60 -4.05 -7.79
CA ASP A 439 3.70 -2.92 -7.55
C ASP A 439 2.26 -3.44 -7.35
N LEU A 440 1.94 -3.86 -6.12
CA LEU A 440 0.62 -4.39 -5.79
C LEU A 440 -0.48 -3.35 -6.05
N ALA A 441 -0.23 -2.07 -5.74
CA ALA A 441 -1.19 -0.98 -5.93
C ALA A 441 -1.60 -0.82 -7.41
N ALA A 442 -0.68 -1.03 -8.35
CA ALA A 442 -0.98 -1.04 -9.78
C ALA A 442 -1.84 -2.23 -10.22
N LEU A 443 -1.73 -3.38 -9.56
CA LEU A 443 -2.46 -4.61 -9.90
C LEU A 443 -3.88 -4.69 -9.31
N LEU A 444 -4.18 -3.85 -8.31
CA LEU A 444 -5.49 -3.82 -7.65
C LEU A 444 -6.60 -3.35 -8.62
N PRO A 445 -7.83 -3.87 -8.44
CA PRO A 445 -8.95 -3.44 -9.25
C PRO A 445 -9.28 -1.96 -8.98
N ARG A 446 -9.50 -1.18 -10.04
CA ARG A 446 -9.82 0.25 -9.90
C ARG A 446 -11.25 0.46 -9.40
N PRO A 447 -11.54 1.59 -8.71
CA PRO A 447 -12.90 1.94 -8.26
C PRO A 447 -13.91 1.93 -9.40
N GLN A 448 -15.09 1.31 -9.21
CA GLN A 448 -16.14 1.18 -10.22
C GLN A 448 -17.51 1.65 -9.71
N PRO A 449 -18.07 2.77 -10.20
CA PRO A 449 -19.34 3.32 -9.71
C PRO A 449 -20.54 2.39 -9.84
N LYS A 450 -20.47 1.42 -10.76
CA LYS A 450 -21.54 0.43 -10.96
C LYS A 450 -21.45 -0.75 -10.00
N LYS A 451 -20.45 -0.80 -9.11
CA LYS A 451 -20.25 -1.96 -8.24
C LYS A 451 -19.92 -1.53 -6.82
N LEU A 452 -20.55 -2.18 -5.87
CA LEU A 452 -20.17 -2.14 -4.48
C LEU A 452 -19.07 -3.18 -4.25
N ARG A 453 -17.85 -2.70 -3.97
CA ARG A 453 -16.75 -3.54 -3.53
C ARG A 453 -16.57 -3.40 -2.03
N SER A 454 -16.21 -4.49 -1.35
CA SER A 454 -15.82 -4.43 0.06
C SER A 454 -14.49 -5.12 0.34
N VAL A 455 -13.69 -4.55 1.24
CA VAL A 455 -12.57 -5.25 1.88
C VAL A 455 -13.10 -5.99 3.11
N PHE A 456 -12.87 -7.29 3.16
CA PHE A 456 -13.15 -8.09 4.34
C PHE A 456 -12.00 -7.96 5.34
N LEU A 457 -12.31 -7.43 6.52
CA LEU A 457 -11.40 -7.32 7.65
C LEU A 457 -11.81 -8.38 8.69
N GLY A 458 -11.38 -9.61 8.42
CA GLY A 458 -11.64 -10.80 9.24
C GLY A 458 -10.64 -11.91 8.88
N LEU A 459 -10.89 -13.13 9.35
CA LEU A 459 -9.97 -14.26 9.14
C LEU A 459 -10.20 -14.94 7.79
N ALA A 460 -9.11 -15.16 7.04
CA ALA A 460 -9.12 -15.97 5.84
C ALA A 460 -9.02 -17.47 6.21
N ASP A 461 -10.14 -18.08 6.61
CA ASP A 461 -10.24 -19.50 6.98
C ASP A 461 -11.35 -20.21 6.20
N PRO A 462 -11.13 -21.46 5.71
CA PRO A 462 -12.14 -22.17 4.91
C PRO A 462 -13.43 -22.51 5.67
N ARG A 463 -13.45 -22.39 7.01
CA ARG A 463 -14.63 -22.60 7.88
C ARG A 463 -15.48 -21.35 8.06
N THR A 464 -14.90 -20.16 7.89
CA THR A 464 -15.60 -18.87 8.04
C THR A 464 -16.01 -18.28 6.70
N VAL A 465 -15.27 -18.59 5.62
CA VAL A 465 -15.40 -17.92 4.32
C VAL A 465 -16.79 -18.07 3.68
N GLU A 466 -17.48 -19.18 3.89
CA GLU A 466 -18.83 -19.40 3.36
C GLU A 466 -19.82 -18.41 3.96
N ALA A 467 -19.77 -18.20 5.27
CA ALA A 467 -20.65 -17.28 5.99
C ALA A 467 -20.24 -15.81 5.85
N ALA A 468 -18.93 -15.52 5.88
CA ALA A 468 -18.42 -14.15 5.96
C ALA A 468 -18.12 -13.52 4.59
N VAL A 469 -17.90 -14.32 3.53
CA VAL A 469 -17.50 -13.83 2.20
C VAL A 469 -18.47 -14.32 1.12
N VAL A 470 -18.56 -15.64 0.89
CA VAL A 470 -19.33 -16.19 -0.24
C VAL A 470 -20.82 -15.88 -0.11
N GLY A 471 -21.42 -16.13 1.06
CA GLY A 471 -22.83 -15.85 1.32
C GLY A 471 -23.21 -14.38 1.22
N TRP A 472 -22.24 -13.46 1.18
CA TRP A 472 -22.45 -12.02 1.03
C TRP A 472 -22.36 -11.51 -0.41
N LEU A 473 -21.88 -12.31 -1.36
CA LEU A 473 -21.80 -11.93 -2.77
C LEU A 473 -23.15 -11.56 -3.44
N PRO A 474 -24.32 -12.06 -2.99
CA PRO A 474 -25.60 -11.52 -3.46
C PRO A 474 -25.85 -10.07 -3.04
N TYR A 475 -25.25 -9.63 -1.93
CA TYR A 475 -25.44 -8.30 -1.34
C TYR A 475 -24.32 -7.32 -1.69
N ILE A 476 -23.12 -7.82 -1.98
CA ILE A 476 -21.90 -7.06 -2.30
C ILE A 476 -21.32 -7.61 -3.61
N ASP A 477 -21.17 -6.75 -4.63
CA ASP A 477 -20.79 -7.19 -5.98
C ASP A 477 -19.39 -7.81 -6.05
N GLU A 478 -18.46 -7.31 -5.24
CA GLU A 478 -17.07 -7.78 -5.22
C GLU A 478 -16.47 -7.71 -3.80
N ILE A 479 -15.74 -8.75 -3.39
CA ILE A 479 -15.08 -8.81 -2.08
C ILE A 479 -13.56 -8.96 -2.24
N VAL A 480 -12.79 -8.09 -1.60
CA VAL A 480 -11.34 -8.18 -1.47
C VAL A 480 -11.03 -8.93 -0.18
N LEU A 481 -10.25 -10.01 -0.30
CA LEU A 481 -9.90 -10.90 0.81
C LEU A 481 -8.38 -11.15 0.80
N VAL A 482 -7.75 -11.13 1.97
CA VAL A 482 -6.32 -11.46 2.08
C VAL A 482 -6.06 -12.94 1.80
N ASN A 483 -4.99 -13.22 1.06
CA ASN A 483 -4.52 -14.55 0.75
C ASN A 483 -3.79 -15.13 1.98
N PRO A 484 -4.17 -16.32 2.49
CA PRO A 484 -3.64 -16.91 3.71
C PRO A 484 -2.22 -17.48 3.54
N PHE A 485 -1.72 -17.59 2.31
CA PHE A 485 -0.33 -17.99 2.05
C PHE A 485 0.62 -16.84 2.39
N PHE A 486 1.81 -17.19 2.87
CA PHE A 486 2.85 -16.23 3.26
C PHE A 486 3.88 -16.06 2.18
N VAL A 487 4.36 -14.83 2.03
CA VAL A 487 5.58 -14.54 1.28
C VAL A 487 6.78 -14.99 2.14
N ALA A 488 7.25 -16.22 1.92
CA ALA A 488 8.12 -16.94 2.85
C ALA A 488 9.48 -16.27 3.09
N ARG A 489 10.00 -15.49 2.13
CA ARG A 489 11.27 -14.76 2.27
C ARG A 489 11.32 -13.74 3.42
N ASN A 490 10.16 -13.34 3.95
CA ASN A 490 10.07 -12.42 5.09
C ASN A 490 9.95 -13.14 6.44
N LEU A 491 9.99 -14.49 6.43
CA LEU A 491 9.94 -15.32 7.63
C LEU A 491 11.35 -15.79 7.98
N LYS A 492 11.60 -16.02 9.27
CA LYS A 492 12.82 -16.69 9.69
C LYS A 492 12.79 -18.15 9.19
N PRO A 493 13.95 -18.77 8.89
CA PRO A 493 14.01 -20.12 8.34
C PRO A 493 13.22 -21.17 9.14
N GLU A 494 13.22 -21.09 10.47
CA GLU A 494 12.50 -22.01 11.36
C GLU A 494 10.96 -21.89 11.28
N PHE A 495 10.43 -20.77 10.79
CA PHE A 495 8.99 -20.53 10.58
C PHE A 495 8.60 -20.48 9.10
N SER A 496 9.55 -20.73 8.20
CA SER A 496 9.36 -20.66 6.76
C SER A 496 8.83 -21.99 6.24
N PRO A 497 7.69 -22.01 5.51
CA PRO A 497 7.20 -23.23 4.88
C PRO A 497 8.06 -23.70 3.69
N ILE A 498 9.08 -22.92 3.30
CA ILE A 498 10.05 -23.30 2.27
C ILE A 498 11.28 -23.95 2.90
N ASP A 499 11.78 -23.42 4.01
CA ASP A 499 13.01 -23.89 4.66
C ASP A 499 12.72 -24.99 5.69
N SER A 500 11.57 -24.93 6.37
CA SER A 500 11.12 -25.88 7.41
C SER A 500 9.71 -26.43 7.14
N PRO A 501 9.46 -27.11 6.01
CA PRO A 501 8.11 -27.47 5.54
C PRO A 501 7.31 -28.42 6.47
N ALA A 502 7.99 -29.25 7.28
CA ALA A 502 7.35 -30.27 8.12
C ALA A 502 6.25 -29.69 9.04
N GLY A 503 6.52 -28.51 9.62
CA GLY A 503 5.60 -27.82 10.54
C GLY A 503 4.39 -27.15 9.87
N HIS A 504 4.28 -27.19 8.53
CA HIS A 504 3.29 -26.41 7.78
C HIS A 504 2.28 -27.25 6.99
N LYS A 505 2.27 -28.58 7.14
CA LYS A 505 1.39 -29.46 6.37
C LYS A 505 -0.09 -29.15 6.60
N MET A 506 -0.50 -29.03 7.86
CA MET A 506 -1.89 -28.71 8.20
C MET A 506 -2.31 -27.33 7.68
N GLN A 507 -1.45 -26.33 7.86
CA GLN A 507 -1.75 -24.98 7.39
C GLN A 507 -1.85 -24.94 5.86
N THR A 508 -0.94 -25.62 5.16
CA THR A 508 -0.95 -25.71 3.69
C THR A 508 -2.23 -26.39 3.21
N LEU A 509 -2.64 -27.50 3.82
CA LEU A 509 -3.89 -28.21 3.50
C LEU A 509 -5.10 -27.27 3.61
N LYS A 510 -5.25 -26.55 4.73
CA LYS A 510 -6.34 -25.59 4.95
C LYS A 510 -6.33 -24.44 3.95
N ASN A 511 -5.16 -23.86 3.68
CA ASN A 511 -4.99 -22.76 2.74
C ASN A 511 -5.33 -23.18 1.31
N VAL A 512 -4.94 -24.39 0.89
CA VAL A 512 -5.30 -24.96 -0.42
C VAL A 512 -6.81 -25.16 -0.53
N LEU A 513 -7.44 -25.73 0.50
CA LEU A 513 -8.89 -25.94 0.50
C LEU A 513 -9.65 -24.60 0.40
N LEU A 514 -9.23 -23.58 1.14
CA LEU A 514 -9.78 -22.23 1.03
C LEU A 514 -9.64 -21.67 -0.39
N LEU A 515 -8.45 -21.79 -0.98
CA LEU A 515 -8.19 -21.32 -2.34
C LEU A 515 -9.12 -22.00 -3.36
N PHE A 516 -9.34 -23.31 -3.25
CA PHE A 516 -10.24 -24.04 -4.15
C PHE A 516 -11.71 -23.70 -3.93
N LYS A 517 -12.15 -23.50 -2.68
CA LYS A 517 -13.51 -22.98 -2.40
C LYS A 517 -13.74 -21.61 -3.07
N LEU A 518 -12.71 -20.77 -3.14
CA LEU A 518 -12.79 -19.42 -3.69
C LEU A 518 -12.53 -19.33 -5.20
N GLU A 519 -11.92 -20.36 -5.79
CA GLU A 519 -11.48 -20.36 -7.19
C GLU A 519 -12.59 -19.95 -8.18
N PRO A 520 -13.84 -20.45 -8.09
CA PRO A 520 -14.90 -20.07 -9.02
C PRO A 520 -15.23 -18.58 -8.96
N TYR A 521 -15.18 -17.98 -7.78
CA TYR A 521 -15.48 -16.56 -7.57
C TYR A 521 -14.30 -15.66 -7.95
N ILE A 522 -13.06 -16.12 -7.75
CA ILE A 522 -11.86 -15.46 -8.28
C ILE A 522 -11.91 -15.45 -9.81
N ARG A 523 -12.28 -16.59 -10.41
CA ARG A 523 -12.48 -16.71 -11.85
C ARG A 523 -13.57 -15.79 -12.36
N ALA A 524 -14.69 -15.65 -11.65
CA ALA A 524 -15.75 -14.71 -12.02
C ALA A 524 -15.40 -13.23 -11.75
N GLY A 525 -14.32 -12.94 -11.03
CA GLY A 525 -13.92 -11.58 -10.64
C GLY A 525 -14.72 -11.01 -9.46
N LEU A 526 -15.47 -11.87 -8.75
CA LEU A 526 -16.30 -11.53 -7.60
C LEU A 526 -15.48 -11.52 -6.30
N VAL A 527 -14.42 -12.33 -6.22
CA VAL A 527 -13.47 -12.32 -5.10
C VAL A 527 -12.08 -11.91 -5.61
N HIS A 528 -11.52 -10.86 -5.03
CA HIS A 528 -10.16 -10.40 -5.29
C HIS A 528 -9.25 -10.87 -4.15
N PHE A 529 -8.57 -11.99 -4.38
CA PHE A 529 -7.68 -12.57 -3.39
C PHE A 529 -6.31 -11.90 -3.43
N VAL A 530 -5.99 -11.07 -2.45
CA VAL A 530 -4.79 -10.20 -2.45
C VAL A 530 -3.73 -10.72 -1.49
N PRO A 531 -2.44 -10.77 -1.87
CA PRO A 531 -1.39 -10.96 -0.86
C PRO A 531 -1.42 -9.79 0.14
N ASP A 532 -0.90 -9.99 1.35
CA ASP A 532 -0.78 -8.92 2.33
C ASP A 532 0.16 -7.82 1.79
N PRO A 533 -0.29 -6.55 1.73
CA PRO A 533 0.55 -5.46 1.21
C PRO A 533 1.89 -5.31 1.94
N GLY A 534 1.92 -5.54 3.26
CA GLY A 534 3.13 -5.43 4.08
C GLY A 534 4.09 -6.60 3.88
N GLU A 535 3.61 -7.74 3.40
CA GLU A 535 4.46 -8.87 3.01
C GLU A 535 5.03 -8.71 1.60
N VAL A 536 4.29 -8.11 0.67
CA VAL A 536 4.81 -7.86 -0.69
C VAL A 536 5.83 -6.73 -0.68
N CYS A 537 5.60 -5.70 0.13
CA CYS A 537 6.47 -4.53 0.26
C CYS A 537 6.98 -4.42 1.71
N ALA A 538 8.20 -4.91 1.97
CA ALA A 538 8.78 -4.92 3.31
C ALA A 538 8.83 -3.53 4.00
N PRO A 539 9.20 -2.43 3.31
CA PRO A 539 9.13 -1.09 3.92
C PRO A 539 7.71 -0.71 4.35
N LEU A 540 6.69 -1.00 3.54
CA LEU A 540 5.28 -0.78 3.90
C LEU A 540 4.93 -1.59 5.17
N GLY A 541 5.31 -2.87 5.21
CA GLY A 541 5.09 -3.75 6.36
C GLY A 541 5.73 -3.22 7.65
N GLN A 542 6.93 -2.63 7.56
CA GLN A 542 7.60 -2.00 8.70
C GLN A 542 6.83 -0.78 9.23
N HIS A 543 6.37 0.11 8.33
CA HIS A 543 5.55 1.27 8.73
C HIS A 543 4.23 0.83 9.37
N VAL A 544 3.55 -0.15 8.76
CA VAL A 544 2.31 -0.72 9.30
C VAL A 544 2.54 -1.31 10.70
N ARG A 545 3.63 -2.08 10.89
CA ARG A 545 3.97 -2.63 12.20
C ARG A 545 4.20 -1.54 13.23
N GLN A 546 4.95 -0.49 12.90
CA GLN A 546 5.21 0.62 13.83
C GLN A 546 3.94 1.38 14.23
N VAL A 547 2.99 1.56 13.31
CA VAL A 547 1.70 2.19 13.61
C VAL A 547 0.84 1.25 14.46
N LEU A 548 0.76 -0.03 14.08
CA LEU A 548 0.02 -1.05 14.80
C LEU A 548 0.50 -1.18 16.25
N THR A 549 1.82 -1.36 16.47
CA THR A 549 2.42 -1.51 17.81
C THR A 549 2.08 -0.34 18.73
N ARG A 550 2.13 0.90 18.22
CA ARG A 550 1.78 2.10 19.00
C ARG A 550 0.28 2.17 19.28
N ARG A 551 -0.55 1.90 18.27
CA ARG A 551 -2.02 1.96 18.37
C ARG A 551 -2.58 0.92 19.33
N THR A 552 -2.05 -0.29 19.31
CA THR A 552 -2.55 -1.39 20.16
C THR A 552 -1.82 -1.49 21.50
N ALA A 553 -0.96 -0.54 21.84
CA ALA A 553 -0.25 -0.54 23.11
C ALA A 553 -1.24 -0.48 24.29
N GLY A 554 -1.27 -1.52 25.12
CA GLY A 554 -2.18 -1.62 26.26
C GLY A 554 -3.64 -1.98 25.93
N TRP A 555 -3.98 -2.16 24.65
CA TRP A 555 -5.31 -2.60 24.23
C TRP A 555 -5.50 -4.09 24.47
N LYS A 556 -6.71 -4.49 24.90
CA LYS A 556 -7.09 -5.89 25.08
C LYS A 556 -8.28 -6.18 24.18
N PRO A 557 -8.17 -7.15 23.25
CA PRO A 557 -9.25 -7.44 22.33
C PRO A 557 -10.49 -7.95 23.09
N PRO A 558 -11.70 -7.50 22.72
CA PRO A 558 -12.93 -8.10 23.21
C PRO A 558 -13.01 -9.56 22.74
N LYS A 559 -13.72 -10.37 23.52
CA LYS A 559 -14.03 -11.77 23.18
C LYS A 559 -15.37 -11.78 22.45
N GLY A 560 -15.33 -11.86 21.12
CA GLY A 560 -16.52 -11.97 20.29
C GLY A 560 -16.22 -12.05 18.79
N GLY A 561 -17.05 -12.78 18.04
CA GLY A 561 -16.95 -12.92 16.59
C GLY A 561 -17.11 -14.34 16.09
N LEU A 562 -17.16 -14.50 14.76
CA LEU A 562 -17.41 -15.79 14.12
C LEU A 562 -16.36 -16.86 14.45
N HIS A 563 -15.08 -16.48 14.58
CA HIS A 563 -14.01 -17.45 14.90
C HIS A 563 -14.12 -18.01 16.33
N GLU A 564 -14.53 -17.19 17.29
CA GLU A 564 -14.73 -17.62 18.67
C GLU A 564 -15.98 -18.49 18.76
N ARG A 565 -17.05 -18.08 18.05
CA ARG A 565 -18.29 -18.85 17.95
C ARG A 565 -18.06 -20.24 17.36
N LEU A 566 -17.22 -20.34 16.33
CA LEU A 566 -16.85 -21.62 15.70
C LEU A 566 -15.75 -22.38 16.46
N LYS A 567 -15.26 -21.86 17.60
CA LYS A 567 -14.27 -22.51 18.46
C LYS A 567 -13.06 -23.04 17.69
N LEU A 568 -12.56 -22.26 16.72
CA LEU A 568 -11.57 -22.72 15.73
C LEU A 568 -10.31 -23.31 16.38
N ALA A 569 -9.86 -22.72 17.50
CA ALA A 569 -8.69 -23.19 18.26
C ALA A 569 -8.94 -24.54 18.96
N GLU A 570 -10.13 -24.78 19.52
CA GLU A 570 -10.49 -26.06 20.12
C GLU A 570 -10.50 -27.17 19.05
N ASP A 571 -11.03 -26.86 17.87
CA ASP A 571 -11.04 -27.79 16.73
C ASP A 571 -9.62 -28.17 16.28
N GLU A 572 -8.69 -27.21 16.22
CA GLU A 572 -7.28 -27.54 15.91
C GLU A 572 -6.67 -28.45 16.97
N GLY A 573 -6.93 -28.18 18.25
CA GLY A 573 -6.48 -29.03 19.36
C GLY A 573 -6.99 -30.47 19.22
N ARG A 574 -8.29 -30.64 18.90
CA ARG A 574 -8.89 -31.96 18.66
C ARG A 574 -8.27 -32.67 17.46
N ARG A 575 -7.98 -31.96 16.36
CA ARG A 575 -7.29 -32.54 15.19
C ARG A 575 -5.90 -33.05 15.56
N MET A 576 -5.12 -32.26 16.30
CA MET A 576 -3.78 -32.66 16.77
C MET A 576 -3.82 -33.97 17.55
N ILE A 577 -4.79 -34.12 18.46
CA ILE A 577 -4.98 -35.38 19.20
C ILE A 577 -5.29 -36.54 18.25
N ARG A 578 -6.22 -36.36 17.30
CA ARG A 578 -6.62 -37.42 16.35
C ARG A 578 -5.50 -37.84 15.37
N MET A 579 -4.47 -37.02 15.20
CA MET A 579 -3.30 -37.34 14.36
C MET A 579 -2.14 -37.97 15.14
N LEU A 580 -2.28 -38.22 16.44
CA LEU A 580 -1.27 -38.96 17.19
C LEU A 580 -1.06 -40.37 16.58
N PRO A 581 0.17 -40.90 16.64
CA PRO A 581 0.43 -42.30 16.35
C PRO A 581 -0.44 -43.19 17.25
N GLU A 582 -0.84 -44.36 16.76
CA GLU A 582 -1.87 -45.19 17.41
C GLU A 582 -1.57 -45.48 18.89
N ASP A 583 -0.33 -45.85 19.22
CA ASP A 583 0.09 -46.12 20.60
C ASP A 583 0.00 -44.88 21.50
N SER A 584 0.33 -43.71 20.96
CA SER A 584 0.23 -42.44 21.68
C SER A 584 -1.22 -41.99 21.83
N LEU A 585 -2.06 -42.24 20.82
CA LEU A 585 -3.49 -41.98 20.89
C LEU A 585 -4.17 -42.87 21.94
N ARG A 586 -3.84 -44.17 21.97
CA ARG A 586 -4.31 -45.11 22.99
C ARG A 586 -3.91 -44.66 24.39
N ARG A 587 -2.65 -44.28 24.60
CA ARG A 587 -2.17 -43.74 25.89
C ARG A 587 -2.89 -42.45 26.28
N HIS A 588 -3.12 -41.55 25.33
CA HIS A 588 -3.88 -40.33 25.57
C HIS A 588 -5.31 -40.64 26.01
N ILE A 589 -6.02 -41.52 25.30
CA ILE A 589 -7.39 -41.92 25.66
C ILE A 589 -7.40 -42.58 27.04
N ALA A 590 -6.51 -43.54 27.32
CA ALA A 590 -6.44 -44.23 28.61
C ALA A 590 -6.15 -43.28 29.78
N LYS A 591 -5.32 -42.24 29.56
CA LYS A 591 -5.04 -41.21 30.58
C LYS A 591 -6.29 -40.41 30.95
N HIS A 592 -7.13 -40.09 29.97
CA HIS A 592 -8.31 -39.26 30.20
C HIS A 592 -9.57 -40.10 30.51
N ALA A 593 -9.59 -41.39 30.15
CA ALA A 593 -10.63 -42.37 30.45
C ALA A 593 -10.04 -43.62 31.15
N PRO A 594 -9.61 -43.49 32.43
CA PRO A 594 -8.89 -44.55 33.14
C PRO A 594 -9.75 -45.81 33.38
N ASP A 595 -11.08 -45.68 33.37
CA ASP A 595 -12.02 -46.80 33.57
C ASP A 595 -12.40 -47.53 32.26
N ALA A 596 -11.85 -47.10 31.11
CA ALA A 596 -12.13 -47.73 29.82
C ALA A 596 -11.27 -48.98 29.62
N GLY A 597 -11.91 -50.15 29.52
CA GLY A 597 -11.23 -51.39 29.12
C GLY A 597 -10.84 -51.42 27.63
N ASP A 598 -10.02 -52.39 27.22
CA ASP A 598 -9.43 -52.47 25.86
C ASP A 598 -10.47 -52.40 24.73
N ALA A 599 -11.62 -53.06 24.88
CA ALA A 599 -12.69 -53.02 23.87
C ALA A 599 -13.29 -51.60 23.71
N MET A 600 -13.38 -50.82 24.79
CA MET A 600 -13.83 -49.44 24.74
C MET A 600 -12.75 -48.55 24.10
N LEU A 601 -11.47 -48.78 24.43
CA LEU A 601 -10.35 -48.06 23.81
C LEU A 601 -10.34 -48.24 22.29
N ASP A 602 -10.51 -49.47 21.79
CA ASP A 602 -10.56 -49.75 20.36
C ASP A 602 -11.76 -49.06 19.67
N GLN A 603 -12.93 -49.04 20.32
CA GLN A 603 -14.10 -48.32 19.81
C GLN A 603 -13.84 -46.80 19.71
N MET A 604 -13.15 -46.23 20.69
CA MET A 604 -12.82 -44.81 20.72
C MET A 604 -11.77 -44.42 19.67
N VAL A 605 -10.75 -45.26 19.47
CA VAL A 605 -9.79 -45.10 18.37
C VAL A 605 -10.52 -45.17 17.02
N ALA A 606 -11.39 -46.16 16.81
CA ALA A 606 -12.18 -46.29 15.58
C ALA A 606 -13.14 -45.09 15.37
N TYR A 607 -13.70 -44.54 16.45
CA TYR A 607 -14.49 -43.31 16.39
C TYR A 607 -13.66 -42.10 15.95
N PHE A 608 -12.48 -41.90 16.52
CA PHE A 608 -11.58 -40.81 16.12
C PHE A 608 -11.10 -40.93 14.68
N ARG A 609 -10.84 -42.16 14.18
CA ARG A 609 -10.50 -42.39 12.77
C ARG A 609 -11.65 -42.00 11.84
N ARG A 610 -12.89 -42.41 12.15
CA ARG A 610 -14.08 -42.00 11.38
C ARG A 610 -14.29 -40.49 11.39
N GLN A 611 -14.07 -39.83 12.52
CA GLN A 611 -14.12 -38.36 12.59
C GLN A 611 -13.04 -37.69 11.73
N ALA A 612 -11.82 -38.23 11.73
CA ALA A 612 -10.73 -37.71 10.90
C ALA A 612 -11.06 -37.82 9.40
N GLU A 613 -11.62 -38.96 8.98
CA GLU A 613 -12.06 -39.17 7.59
C GLU A 613 -13.15 -38.17 7.17
N ALA A 614 -14.10 -37.88 8.06
CA ALA A 614 -15.18 -36.92 7.80
C ALA A 614 -14.74 -35.43 7.84
N ASP A 615 -13.61 -35.10 8.46
CA ASP A 615 -13.11 -33.73 8.60
C ASP A 615 -12.20 -33.34 7.41
N PRO A 616 -12.68 -32.52 6.45
CA PRO A 616 -11.91 -32.18 5.25
C PRO A 616 -10.66 -31.33 5.53
N TYR A 617 -10.53 -30.78 6.75
CA TYR A 617 -9.42 -29.92 7.18
C TYR A 617 -8.30 -30.70 7.89
N GLN A 618 -8.49 -31.98 8.14
CA GLN A 618 -7.54 -32.81 8.91
C GLN A 618 -6.67 -33.68 7.99
N LEU A 619 -5.37 -33.80 8.28
CA LEU A 619 -4.51 -34.78 7.59
C LEU A 619 -4.88 -36.21 7.99
N LEU A 620 -4.79 -37.13 7.02
CA LEU A 620 -5.02 -38.57 7.22
C LEU A 620 -3.69 -39.35 7.33
N GLN A 621 -2.66 -38.67 7.84
CA GLN A 621 -1.36 -39.23 8.16
C GLN A 621 -1.01 -38.91 9.62
N PRO A 622 -0.35 -39.83 10.35
CA PRO A 622 0.07 -39.56 11.72
C PRO A 622 1.19 -38.51 11.75
N LEU A 623 1.19 -37.67 12.79
CA LEU A 623 2.31 -36.76 13.07
C LEU A 623 3.28 -37.43 14.06
N PRO A 624 4.59 -37.15 13.99
CA PRO A 624 5.53 -37.52 15.03
C PRO A 624 5.12 -37.00 16.41
N VAL A 625 5.65 -37.59 17.48
CA VAL A 625 5.43 -37.10 18.85
C VAL A 625 6.53 -36.10 19.21
N GLY A 626 6.19 -35.04 19.93
CA GLY A 626 7.15 -34.03 20.38
C GLY A 626 7.31 -32.88 19.38
N GLU A 627 8.46 -32.21 19.41
CA GLU A 627 8.73 -31.01 18.59
C GLU A 627 8.72 -31.31 17.09
N ASP A 628 9.15 -32.51 16.67
CA ASP A 628 9.12 -32.95 15.26
C ASP A 628 7.70 -33.07 14.69
N GLY A 629 6.68 -33.17 15.55
CA GLY A 629 5.27 -33.21 15.18
C GLY A 629 4.55 -31.86 15.31
N ALA A 630 5.25 -30.80 15.73
CA ALA A 630 4.65 -29.49 15.91
C ALA A 630 4.09 -28.97 14.57
N GLN A 631 2.92 -28.32 14.63
CA GLN A 631 2.30 -27.72 13.45
C GLN A 631 1.99 -26.25 13.74
N HIS A 632 2.45 -25.36 12.85
CA HIS A 632 2.16 -23.94 12.94
C HIS A 632 0.70 -23.69 12.50
N GLN A 633 -0.12 -23.23 13.44
CA GLN A 633 -1.51 -22.85 13.19
C GLN A 633 -1.61 -21.32 13.12
N ILE A 634 -1.57 -20.78 11.91
CA ILE A 634 -1.52 -19.32 11.71
C ILE A 634 -2.83 -18.85 11.11
N TYR A 635 -3.50 -17.93 11.82
CA TYR A 635 -4.67 -17.22 11.31
C TYR A 635 -4.25 -15.93 10.66
N LYS A 636 -4.50 -15.79 9.35
CA LYS A 636 -4.17 -14.59 8.59
C LYS A 636 -5.41 -13.72 8.40
N GLY A 637 -5.25 -12.44 8.70
CA GLY A 637 -6.23 -11.38 8.50
C GLY A 637 -5.50 -10.06 8.25
N LEU A 638 -6.21 -9.07 7.71
CA LEU A 638 -5.66 -7.73 7.56
C LEU A 638 -5.64 -7.02 8.92
N ASN A 639 -4.67 -6.14 9.15
CA ASN A 639 -4.80 -5.11 10.17
C ASN A 639 -5.62 -3.92 9.62
N LEU A 640 -6.03 -3.02 10.52
CA LEU A 640 -6.83 -1.84 10.18
C LEU A 640 -6.17 -0.97 9.09
N GLU A 641 -4.87 -0.68 9.23
CA GLU A 641 -4.11 0.17 8.31
C GLU A 641 -4.08 -0.42 6.90
N SER A 642 -3.82 -1.72 6.78
CA SER A 642 -3.78 -2.44 5.50
C SER A 642 -5.16 -2.57 4.86
N ALA A 643 -6.21 -2.77 5.68
CA ALA A 643 -7.59 -2.79 5.20
C ALA A 643 -8.03 -1.43 4.65
N LEU A 644 -7.73 -0.33 5.36
CA LEU A 644 -8.02 1.02 4.88
C LEU A 644 -7.20 1.37 3.63
N TYR A 645 -5.92 0.97 3.56
CA TYR A 645 -5.06 1.15 2.38
C TYR A 645 -5.66 0.45 1.14
N LEU A 646 -6.01 -0.84 1.26
CA LEU A 646 -6.65 -1.60 0.19
C LEU A 646 -8.01 -1.02 -0.18
N ALA A 647 -8.83 -0.68 0.80
CA ALA A 647 -10.18 -0.15 0.58
C ALA A 647 -10.12 1.18 -0.18
N THR A 648 -9.17 2.05 0.16
CA THR A 648 -8.98 3.34 -0.50
C THR A 648 -8.53 3.19 -1.96
N LEU A 649 -7.58 2.28 -2.24
CA LEU A 649 -7.09 2.04 -3.60
C LEU A 649 -8.15 1.40 -4.50
N THR A 650 -8.99 0.55 -3.92
CA THR A 650 -10.03 -0.19 -4.64
C THR A 650 -11.39 0.51 -4.64
N GLY A 651 -11.56 1.62 -3.91
CA GLY A 651 -12.84 2.31 -3.76
C GLY A 651 -13.89 1.46 -3.04
N SER A 652 -13.44 0.66 -2.08
CA SER A 652 -14.27 -0.30 -1.35
C SER A 652 -14.81 0.28 -0.04
N VAL A 653 -15.90 -0.30 0.45
CA VAL A 653 -16.32 -0.21 1.85
C VAL A 653 -15.63 -1.29 2.68
N ILE A 654 -15.73 -1.28 4.00
CA ILE A 654 -15.18 -2.36 4.84
C ILE A 654 -16.31 -3.21 5.41
N HIS A 655 -16.12 -4.52 5.53
CA HIS A 655 -16.97 -5.34 6.39
C HIS A 655 -16.13 -6.23 7.30
N VAL A 656 -16.64 -6.47 8.51
CA VAL A 656 -16.00 -7.23 9.59
C VAL A 656 -16.97 -8.26 10.17
N ASP A 657 -16.43 -9.32 10.75
CA ASP A 657 -17.16 -10.40 11.43
C ASP A 657 -16.74 -10.60 12.91
N THR A 658 -15.90 -9.69 13.45
CA THR A 658 -15.42 -9.73 14.82
C THR A 658 -15.66 -8.41 15.55
N ASP A 659 -15.82 -8.50 16.87
CA ASP A 659 -15.99 -7.33 17.74
C ASP A 659 -14.69 -6.53 17.84
N ALA A 660 -13.56 -7.23 17.85
CA ALA A 660 -12.22 -6.64 17.87
C ALA A 660 -11.98 -5.69 16.69
N HIS A 661 -12.27 -6.12 15.45
CA HIS A 661 -12.08 -5.25 14.29
C HIS A 661 -13.12 -4.12 14.23
N TRP A 662 -14.35 -4.38 14.69
CA TRP A 662 -15.37 -3.35 14.77
C TRP A 662 -14.99 -2.23 15.75
N GLU A 663 -14.55 -2.58 16.95
CA GLU A 663 -14.11 -1.63 17.97
C GLU A 663 -12.93 -0.78 17.46
N GLN A 664 -11.93 -1.41 16.83
CA GLN A 664 -10.79 -0.68 16.25
C GLN A 664 -11.23 0.29 15.15
N LEU A 665 -12.17 -0.07 14.27
CA LEU A 665 -12.71 0.85 13.27
C LEU A 665 -13.41 2.06 13.92
N LEU A 666 -14.18 1.83 14.98
CA LEU A 666 -14.93 2.87 15.67
C LEU A 666 -14.04 3.79 16.51
N MET A 667 -12.96 3.27 17.09
CA MET A 667 -12.03 4.04 17.92
C MET A 667 -10.98 4.77 17.08
N ASP A 668 -10.34 4.06 16.14
CA ASP A 668 -9.06 4.50 15.58
C ASP A 668 -9.15 5.07 14.17
N ALA A 669 -10.22 4.78 13.43
CA ALA A 669 -10.35 5.17 12.02
C ALA A 669 -11.30 6.37 11.78
N GLN A 670 -11.79 7.00 12.85
CA GLN A 670 -12.64 8.19 12.77
C GLN A 670 -11.80 9.44 12.48
N PRO A 671 -12.32 10.41 11.70
CA PRO A 671 -11.69 11.72 11.57
C PRO A 671 -11.60 12.45 12.92
N ALA A 672 -10.51 13.18 13.16
CA ALA A 672 -10.33 13.96 14.39
C ALA A 672 -11.46 14.99 14.60
N GLY A 673 -11.98 15.08 15.84
CA GLY A 673 -13.01 16.07 16.22
C GLY A 673 -14.44 15.76 15.76
N ALA A 674 -14.72 14.56 15.25
CA ALA A 674 -16.04 14.20 14.72
C ALA A 674 -17.11 13.97 15.83
N ALA A 675 -18.06 14.90 15.96
CA ALA A 675 -19.40 14.67 16.51
C ALA A 675 -20.43 15.08 15.42
N SER A 676 -21.53 14.39 15.11
CA SER A 676 -22.22 13.23 15.66
C SER A 676 -22.84 12.41 14.51
N GLN A 677 -22.99 11.11 14.73
CA GLN A 677 -23.51 10.07 13.85
C GLN A 677 -24.98 10.24 13.42
N HIS A 678 -25.59 11.42 13.62
CA HIS A 678 -27.03 11.60 13.49
C HIS A 678 -27.54 11.61 12.05
N VAL A 679 -26.73 12.08 11.10
CA VAL A 679 -27.16 12.21 9.69
C VAL A 679 -27.59 10.86 9.10
N TRP A 680 -26.87 9.79 9.43
CA TRP A 680 -27.12 8.44 8.89
C TRP A 680 -27.92 7.52 9.82
N ALA A 681 -28.36 8.02 10.98
CA ALA A 681 -29.13 7.24 11.95
C ALA A 681 -30.40 6.58 11.35
N PRO A 682 -31.19 7.23 10.47
CA PRO A 682 -32.35 6.59 9.84
C PRO A 682 -31.98 5.37 8.99
N VAL A 683 -30.86 5.42 8.26
CA VAL A 683 -30.36 4.32 7.43
C VAL A 683 -29.86 3.18 8.32
N ARG A 684 -29.10 3.50 9.37
CA ARG A 684 -28.61 2.52 10.36
C ARG A 684 -29.76 1.75 10.99
N GLN A 685 -30.80 2.44 11.45
CA GLN A 685 -32.00 1.82 12.03
C GLN A 685 -32.76 0.96 11.02
N ALA A 686 -32.92 1.43 9.79
CA ALA A 686 -33.60 0.67 8.74
C ALA A 686 -32.85 -0.61 8.37
N LEU A 687 -31.51 -0.56 8.31
CA LEU A 687 -30.67 -1.72 7.99
C LEU A 687 -30.63 -2.74 9.14
N ALA A 688 -30.51 -2.26 10.39
CA ALA A 688 -30.47 -3.12 11.58
C ALA A 688 -31.77 -3.91 11.80
N ALA A 689 -32.88 -3.48 11.19
CA ALA A 689 -34.17 -4.17 11.26
C ALA A 689 -34.32 -5.29 10.22
N ILE A 690 -33.37 -5.48 9.31
CA ILE A 690 -33.41 -6.50 8.26
C ILE A 690 -32.63 -7.73 8.72
N THR A 691 -33.23 -8.91 8.58
CA THR A 691 -32.54 -10.20 8.77
C THR A 691 -32.09 -10.75 7.42
N PHE A 692 -30.79 -10.98 7.27
CA PHE A 692 -30.19 -11.41 6.01
C PHE A 692 -30.04 -12.94 5.99
N PRO A 693 -30.66 -13.64 5.03
CA PRO A 693 -30.40 -15.06 4.79
C PRO A 693 -29.02 -15.24 4.15
N VAL A 694 -28.09 -15.83 4.89
CA VAL A 694 -26.72 -16.13 4.45
C VAL A 694 -26.63 -17.61 4.06
N ASP A 695 -26.55 -17.84 2.76
CA ASP A 695 -26.45 -19.17 2.18
C ASP A 695 -25.01 -19.71 2.28
N LEU A 696 -24.85 -20.83 2.98
CA LEU A 696 -23.56 -21.48 3.20
C LEU A 696 -23.15 -22.42 2.06
N ASN A 697 -24.02 -22.70 1.09
CA ASN A 697 -23.68 -23.56 -0.04
C ASN A 697 -23.06 -22.74 -1.19
N PRO A 698 -21.74 -22.84 -1.43
CA PRO A 698 -21.08 -22.03 -2.44
C PRO A 698 -21.61 -22.30 -3.85
N VAL A 699 -21.87 -23.56 -4.22
CA VAL A 699 -22.35 -23.90 -5.57
C VAL A 699 -23.67 -23.20 -5.88
N ARG A 700 -24.62 -23.24 -4.93
CA ARG A 700 -25.92 -22.58 -5.09
C ARG A 700 -25.79 -21.06 -5.15
N VAL A 701 -24.92 -20.46 -4.33
CA VAL A 701 -24.62 -19.02 -4.42
C VAL A 701 -24.10 -18.68 -5.82
N ALA A 702 -23.17 -19.47 -6.37
CA ALA A 702 -22.62 -19.23 -7.70
C ALA A 702 -23.69 -19.33 -8.81
N GLU A 703 -24.61 -20.29 -8.72
CA GLU A 703 -25.74 -20.42 -9.66
C GLU A 703 -26.66 -19.20 -9.64
N ARG A 704 -27.02 -18.70 -8.45
CA ARG A 704 -27.87 -17.50 -8.28
C ARG A 704 -27.21 -16.26 -8.87
N LEU A 705 -25.90 -16.08 -8.61
CA LEU A 705 -25.13 -14.97 -9.15
C LEU A 705 -25.05 -15.03 -10.68
N THR A 706 -24.89 -16.22 -11.25
CA THR A 706 -24.86 -16.43 -12.71
C THR A 706 -26.19 -16.09 -13.37
N LYS A 707 -27.32 -16.33 -12.69
CA LYS A 707 -28.66 -15.93 -13.14
C LYS A 707 -28.96 -14.43 -12.96
N GLY A 708 -28.09 -13.68 -12.29
CA GLY A 708 -28.27 -12.25 -12.00
C GLY A 708 -29.30 -11.97 -10.90
N GLU A 709 -29.58 -12.95 -10.04
CA GLU A 709 -30.59 -12.84 -8.98
C GLU A 709 -30.05 -12.08 -7.75
N LEU A 710 -29.93 -10.76 -7.88
CA LEU A 710 -29.45 -9.89 -6.80
C LEU A 710 -30.61 -9.27 -6.01
N PRO A 711 -30.63 -9.38 -4.67
CA PRO A 711 -31.62 -8.70 -3.84
C PRO A 711 -31.52 -7.17 -3.99
N PRO A 712 -32.65 -6.42 -3.92
CA PRO A 712 -32.65 -4.96 -4.09
C PRO A 712 -31.72 -4.20 -3.13
N ILE A 713 -31.38 -4.80 -1.99
CA ILE A 713 -30.48 -4.23 -0.99
C ILE A 713 -29.08 -3.94 -1.55
N ASN A 714 -28.57 -4.76 -2.47
CA ASN A 714 -27.26 -4.57 -3.11
C ASN A 714 -27.18 -3.17 -3.76
N ALA A 715 -28.20 -2.80 -4.53
CA ALA A 715 -28.25 -1.50 -5.18
C ALA A 715 -28.39 -0.33 -4.18
N LEU A 716 -29.02 -0.55 -3.03
CA LEU A 716 -29.17 0.46 -1.98
C LEU A 716 -27.88 0.68 -1.19
N LEU A 717 -27.13 -0.38 -0.90
CA LEU A 717 -25.81 -0.29 -0.26
C LEU A 717 -24.81 0.45 -1.18
N ARG A 718 -24.83 0.17 -2.49
CA ARG A 718 -24.06 0.93 -3.48
C ARG A 718 -24.41 2.43 -3.47
N ARG A 719 -25.71 2.76 -3.47
CA ARG A 719 -26.17 4.15 -3.42
C ARG A 719 -25.81 4.85 -2.11
N LEU A 720 -25.76 4.12 -0.99
CA LEU A 720 -25.24 4.64 0.27
C LEU A 720 -23.76 5.03 0.12
N ALA A 721 -22.93 4.18 -0.49
CA ALA A 721 -21.51 4.47 -0.71
C ALA A 721 -21.34 5.74 -1.57
N ASP A 722 -22.11 5.85 -2.67
CA ASP A 722 -22.10 7.03 -3.54
C ASP A 722 -22.52 8.31 -2.80
N SER A 723 -23.58 8.24 -1.97
CA SER A 723 -24.05 9.39 -1.19
C SER A 723 -23.05 9.86 -0.14
N VAL A 724 -22.29 8.94 0.46
CA VAL A 724 -21.25 9.29 1.44
C VAL A 724 -20.01 9.86 0.75
N ALA A 725 -19.59 9.27 -0.37
CA ALA A 725 -18.45 9.74 -1.15
C ALA A 725 -18.70 11.07 -1.87
N SER A 726 -19.96 11.48 -2.06
CA SER A 726 -20.34 12.73 -2.73
C SER A 726 -21.48 13.46 -2.00
N PRO A 727 -21.19 14.10 -0.85
CA PRO A 727 -22.20 14.84 -0.07
C PRO A 727 -22.92 15.89 -0.93
N GLY A 728 -24.25 15.93 -0.83
CA GLY A 728 -25.10 16.89 -1.55
C GLY A 728 -25.49 16.52 -3.00
N LYS A 729 -24.87 15.48 -3.59
CA LYS A 729 -25.27 14.95 -4.92
C LYS A 729 -26.03 13.63 -4.84
N GLY A 730 -25.89 12.90 -3.74
CA GLY A 730 -26.52 11.60 -3.52
C GLY A 730 -27.95 11.66 -2.98
N ALA A 731 -28.53 10.47 -2.78
CA ALA A 731 -29.83 10.34 -2.11
C ALA A 731 -29.74 10.73 -0.64
N THR A 732 -30.77 11.41 -0.13
CA THR A 732 -30.82 11.81 1.27
C THR A 732 -30.90 10.58 2.19
N PRO A 733 -30.35 10.64 3.42
CA PRO A 733 -30.42 9.53 4.36
C PRO A 733 -31.86 9.05 4.62
N GLN A 734 -32.83 9.97 4.71
CA GLN A 734 -34.23 9.61 4.92
C GLN A 734 -34.85 8.88 3.72
N ALA A 735 -34.52 9.30 2.49
CA ALA A 735 -35.01 8.62 1.29
C ALA A 735 -34.44 7.20 1.19
N LEU A 736 -33.15 7.02 1.46
CA LEU A 736 -32.51 5.70 1.50
C LEU A 736 -33.13 4.80 2.59
N ALA A 737 -33.35 5.33 3.80
CA ALA A 737 -33.97 4.59 4.89
C ALA A 737 -35.40 4.11 4.54
N THR A 738 -36.20 4.95 3.89
CA THR A 738 -37.54 4.56 3.41
C THR A 738 -37.47 3.43 2.38
N GLN A 739 -36.54 3.52 1.42
CA GLN A 739 -36.34 2.49 0.41
C GLN A 739 -35.87 1.16 1.02
N LEU A 740 -34.97 1.21 2.01
CA LEU A 740 -34.55 0.02 2.76
C LEU A 740 -35.74 -0.68 3.43
N ARG A 741 -36.62 0.08 4.10
CA ARG A 741 -37.83 -0.49 4.71
C ARG A 741 -38.78 -1.10 3.69
N GLN A 742 -38.94 -0.48 2.52
CA GLN A 742 -39.81 -0.99 1.45
C GLN A 742 -39.32 -2.32 0.86
N VAL A 743 -37.99 -2.53 0.80
CA VAL A 743 -37.43 -3.75 0.24
C VAL A 743 -37.16 -4.84 1.29
N ARG A 744 -37.39 -4.56 2.58
CA ARG A 744 -37.13 -5.48 3.70
C ARG A 744 -37.66 -6.89 3.43
N GLY A 745 -38.95 -7.04 3.12
CA GLY A 745 -39.55 -8.36 2.88
C GLY A 745 -38.94 -9.12 1.69
N LYS A 746 -38.36 -8.42 0.70
CA LYS A 746 -37.60 -9.04 -0.40
C LYS A 746 -36.17 -9.41 0.01
N ALA A 747 -35.56 -8.64 0.91
CA ALA A 747 -34.23 -8.91 1.44
C ALA A 747 -34.22 -10.10 2.42
N GLU A 748 -35.27 -10.24 3.22
CA GLU A 748 -35.48 -11.33 4.20
C GLU A 748 -35.99 -12.62 3.54
N ARG A 749 -36.33 -12.59 2.24
CA ARG A 749 -36.91 -13.74 1.55
C ARG A 749 -35.90 -14.88 1.46
N LYS A 750 -36.18 -15.95 2.20
CA LYS A 750 -35.52 -17.24 2.04
C LYS A 750 -35.96 -17.90 0.72
N ASP A 751 -35.02 -18.50 0.01
CA ASP A 751 -35.35 -19.41 -1.09
C ASP A 751 -35.87 -20.73 -0.50
N PRO A 752 -37.11 -21.15 -0.82
CA PRO A 752 -37.72 -22.36 -0.26
C PRO A 752 -36.95 -23.65 -0.61
N ALA A 753 -36.06 -23.63 -1.60
CA ALA A 753 -35.18 -24.75 -1.93
C ALA A 753 -33.97 -24.90 -1.00
N ILE A 754 -33.74 -23.96 -0.08
CA ILE A 754 -32.60 -23.97 0.86
C ILE A 754 -32.96 -24.79 2.11
N ASP A 755 -32.23 -25.89 2.31
CA ASP A 755 -32.19 -26.61 3.59
C ASP A 755 -31.78 -25.66 4.74
N ASP A 756 -32.54 -25.68 5.85
CA ASP A 756 -32.27 -24.90 7.06
C ASP A 756 -30.83 -25.10 7.55
N ASN A 757 -30.24 -26.30 7.40
CA ASN A 757 -28.87 -26.59 7.82
C ASN A 757 -27.79 -25.83 7.03
N ASN A 758 -28.13 -25.30 5.84
CA ASN A 758 -27.21 -24.55 4.98
C ASN A 758 -27.52 -23.05 4.98
N LEU A 759 -28.29 -22.56 5.96
CA LEU A 759 -28.68 -21.17 6.07
C LEU A 759 -28.33 -20.61 7.44
N LEU A 760 -27.62 -19.49 7.46
CA LEU A 760 -27.50 -18.66 8.65
C LEU A 760 -28.36 -17.40 8.51
N THR A 761 -28.81 -16.87 9.64
CA THR A 761 -29.36 -15.51 9.70
C THR A 761 -28.30 -14.56 10.26
N ALA A 762 -28.19 -13.41 9.61
CA ALA A 762 -27.30 -12.35 10.05
C ALA A 762 -28.01 -11.00 10.06
N ARG A 763 -27.58 -10.11 10.93
CA ARG A 763 -27.95 -8.70 10.96
C ARG A 763 -26.72 -7.87 10.58
N LEU A 764 -26.98 -6.72 9.97
CA LEU A 764 -25.95 -5.76 9.61
C LEU A 764 -25.98 -4.56 10.55
N GLU A 765 -24.84 -4.26 11.16
CA GLU A 765 -24.62 -2.97 11.78
C GLU A 765 -23.84 -2.06 10.84
N LEU A 766 -24.29 -0.82 10.74
CA LEU A 766 -23.72 0.18 9.85
C LEU A 766 -23.07 1.29 10.67
N HIS A 767 -21.84 1.65 10.29
CA HIS A 767 -21.19 2.87 10.75
C HIS A 767 -20.77 3.73 9.57
N VAL A 768 -21.19 5.00 9.61
CA VAL A 768 -20.87 6.02 8.59
C VAL A 768 -20.26 7.24 9.28
N PRO A 769 -18.93 7.40 9.25
CA PRO A 769 -18.29 8.64 9.71
C PRO A 769 -18.67 9.84 8.81
N PRO A 770 -18.76 11.08 9.33
CA PRO A 770 -19.24 12.25 8.59
C PRO A 770 -18.52 12.54 7.25
N ALA A 771 -17.26 12.11 7.10
CA ALA A 771 -16.44 12.31 5.91
C ALA A 771 -15.83 10.99 5.37
N GLY A 772 -16.36 9.82 5.77
CA GLY A 772 -15.67 8.54 5.55
C GLY A 772 -14.56 8.29 6.58
N PHE A 773 -14.07 7.05 6.67
CA PHE A 773 -12.94 6.69 7.51
C PHE A 773 -11.65 7.21 6.88
N PHE A 774 -10.81 7.84 7.69
CA PHE A 774 -9.58 8.47 7.23
C PHE A 774 -8.56 8.53 8.37
N ARG A 775 -7.28 8.34 8.02
CA ARG A 775 -6.15 8.46 8.95
C ARG A 775 -4.93 9.02 8.22
N HIS A 776 -4.19 9.91 8.87
CA HIS A 776 -2.95 10.47 8.33
C HIS A 776 -1.94 9.37 8.03
N GLU A 777 -1.79 8.37 8.91
CA GLU A 777 -0.83 7.28 8.70
C GLU A 777 -1.18 6.42 7.49
N VAL A 778 -2.47 6.18 7.21
CA VAL A 778 -2.89 5.44 6.01
C VAL A 778 -2.69 6.30 4.76
N GLN A 779 -3.00 7.60 4.83
CA GLN A 779 -2.75 8.52 3.71
C GLN A 779 -1.25 8.62 3.39
N ARG A 780 -0.38 8.58 4.40
CA ARG A 780 1.07 8.48 4.23
C ARG A 780 1.47 7.23 3.46
N LEU A 781 0.93 6.07 3.83
CA LEU A 781 1.18 4.82 3.10
C LEU A 781 0.71 4.91 1.64
N LEU A 782 -0.43 5.56 1.38
CA LEU A 782 -0.95 5.77 0.02
C LEU A 782 -0.04 6.68 -0.82
N VAL A 783 0.47 7.77 -0.23
CA VAL A 783 1.42 8.67 -0.90
C VAL A 783 2.72 7.94 -1.20
N MET A 784 3.28 7.24 -0.21
CA MET A 784 4.59 6.58 -0.33
C MET A 784 4.56 5.32 -1.18
N PHE A 785 3.55 4.47 -1.08
CA PHE A 785 3.60 3.13 -1.68
C PHE A 785 2.64 2.94 -2.86
N ALA A 786 1.77 3.92 -3.13
CA ALA A 786 0.86 3.87 -4.27
C ALA A 786 0.85 5.14 -5.14
N GLY A 787 1.64 6.17 -4.78
CA GLY A 787 1.65 7.45 -5.49
C GLY A 787 0.30 8.18 -5.44
N ALA A 788 -0.58 7.82 -4.50
CA ALA A 788 -1.93 8.36 -4.40
C ALA A 788 -1.93 9.66 -3.57
N THR A 789 -1.68 10.78 -4.26
CA THR A 789 -1.52 12.12 -3.68
C THR A 789 -2.82 12.89 -3.45
N ARG A 790 -3.98 12.29 -3.72
CA ARG A 790 -5.28 12.90 -3.41
C ARG A 790 -5.90 12.19 -2.22
N PRO A 791 -6.33 12.92 -1.17
CA PRO A 791 -6.95 12.29 -0.01
C PRO A 791 -8.25 11.61 -0.44
N ARG A 792 -8.45 10.40 0.05
CA ARG A 792 -9.65 9.59 -0.17
C ARG A 792 -10.01 8.91 1.13
N SER A 793 -11.30 8.83 1.41
CA SER A 793 -11.82 8.16 2.60
C SER A 793 -12.60 6.91 2.22
N VAL A 794 -12.66 5.96 3.16
CA VAL A 794 -13.49 4.77 3.02
C VAL A 794 -14.93 5.13 3.42
N PRO A 795 -15.95 4.93 2.57
CA PRO A 795 -17.28 5.52 2.81
C PRO A 795 -17.94 5.06 4.12
N TYR A 796 -18.04 3.76 4.34
CA TYR A 796 -18.68 3.19 5.52
C TYR A 796 -18.14 1.79 5.82
N ALA A 797 -18.52 1.27 6.99
CA ALA A 797 -18.20 -0.07 7.42
C ALA A 797 -19.48 -0.82 7.85
N LEU A 798 -19.46 -2.14 7.65
CA LEU A 798 -20.52 -3.06 8.05
C LEU A 798 -19.97 -4.08 9.04
N ARG A 799 -20.67 -4.34 10.15
CA ARG A 799 -20.42 -5.53 10.98
C ARG A 799 -21.47 -6.58 10.70
N LEU A 800 -21.01 -7.79 10.44
CA LEU A 800 -21.84 -8.99 10.33
C LEU A 800 -22.11 -9.52 11.73
N VAL A 801 -23.38 -9.57 12.14
CA VAL A 801 -23.80 -10.13 13.43
C VAL A 801 -24.65 -11.35 13.17
N PHE A 802 -24.10 -12.54 13.41
CA PHE A 802 -24.82 -13.81 13.24
C PHE A 802 -25.65 -14.11 14.50
N ASP A 803 -26.90 -14.53 14.33
CA ASP A 803 -27.75 -14.89 15.47
C ASP A 803 -27.22 -16.17 16.16
N GLU A 804 -27.26 -16.21 17.49
CA GLU A 804 -26.81 -17.38 18.26
C GLU A 804 -27.68 -18.59 17.91
N ALA A 805 -27.05 -19.75 17.66
CA ALA A 805 -27.79 -20.99 17.58
C ALA A 805 -28.25 -21.33 19.00
N ASP A 806 -29.55 -21.51 19.21
CA ASP A 806 -30.08 -22.02 20.46
C ASP A 806 -29.35 -23.34 20.79
N GLU A 807 -28.72 -23.43 21.98
CA GLU A 807 -28.06 -24.65 22.46
C GLU A 807 -28.99 -25.89 22.49
N ALA A 808 -30.30 -25.68 22.28
CA ALA A 808 -31.33 -26.70 22.26
C ALA A 808 -31.36 -27.58 21.00
N ASP A 809 -30.85 -27.12 19.85
CA ASP A 809 -31.01 -27.79 18.55
C ASP A 809 -29.75 -28.53 18.03
N ALA A 810 -28.70 -28.64 18.84
CA ALA A 810 -27.59 -29.54 18.51
C ALA A 810 -28.08 -31.02 18.58
N PRO A 811 -27.99 -31.83 17.51
CA PRO A 811 -28.34 -33.24 17.59
C PRO A 811 -27.46 -33.92 18.64
N LYS A 812 -28.08 -34.45 19.72
CA LYS A 812 -27.38 -35.23 20.75
C LYS A 812 -26.67 -36.42 20.09
N PRO A 813 -25.32 -36.50 20.11
CA PRO A 813 -24.63 -37.68 19.63
C PRO A 813 -24.76 -38.80 20.65
N ALA A 814 -24.95 -40.03 20.15
CA ALA A 814 -25.02 -41.24 20.95
C ALA A 814 -23.63 -41.67 21.49
N SER A 815 -23.05 -40.91 22.43
CA SER A 815 -22.11 -41.38 23.48
C SER A 815 -21.51 -40.18 24.22
N GLY A 816 -21.95 -39.90 25.45
CA GLY A 816 -21.51 -38.74 26.25
C GLY A 816 -20.06 -38.77 26.74
N THR A 817 -19.41 -39.94 26.74
CA THR A 817 -18.05 -40.14 27.26
C THR A 817 -16.95 -39.65 26.32
N ALA A 818 -17.12 -39.75 25.00
CA ALA A 818 -16.09 -39.34 24.04
C ALA A 818 -15.90 -37.81 23.94
N ARG A 819 -16.96 -37.03 24.18
CA ARG A 819 -16.92 -35.55 24.14
C ARG A 819 -16.25 -34.95 25.38
N ALA A 820 -16.44 -35.56 26.56
CA ALA A 820 -15.84 -35.09 27.81
C ALA A 820 -14.30 -35.14 27.78
N LEU A 821 -13.73 -36.10 27.05
CA LEU A 821 -12.28 -36.32 26.93
C LEU A 821 -11.60 -35.30 26.01
N THR A 822 -12.33 -34.81 25.00
CA THR A 822 -11.86 -33.76 24.09
C THR A 822 -11.98 -32.36 24.68
N ASP A 823 -12.94 -32.14 25.59
CA ASP A 823 -13.21 -30.81 26.18
C ASP A 823 -12.32 -30.52 27.40
N SER A 824 -11.87 -31.53 28.15
CA SER A 824 -10.99 -31.34 29.32
C SER A 824 -9.52 -31.08 28.96
N SER A 825 -9.08 -31.42 27.74
CA SER A 825 -7.68 -31.37 27.30
C SER A 825 -7.33 -30.14 26.45
N ALA A 826 -8.33 -29.52 25.79
CA ALA A 826 -8.12 -28.31 24.98
C ALA A 826 -7.82 -27.05 25.83
N ALA A 827 -8.09 -27.09 27.15
CA ALA A 827 -7.87 -25.97 28.06
C ALA A 827 -6.40 -25.75 28.49
N GLU A 828 -5.50 -26.70 28.23
CA GLU A 828 -4.12 -26.68 28.78
C GLU A 828 -3.03 -26.10 27.85
N ASN A 829 -3.29 -25.87 26.55
CA ASN A 829 -2.26 -25.41 25.60
C ASN A 829 -2.51 -23.96 25.12
N GLY A 830 -1.85 -23.01 25.79
CA GLY A 830 -1.92 -21.57 25.52
C GLY A 830 -1.08 -21.08 24.33
N SER A 831 -1.47 -19.90 23.85
CA SER A 831 -0.89 -19.15 22.73
C SER A 831 0.49 -18.57 23.01
N SER A 832 1.45 -18.78 22.09
CA SER A 832 2.66 -17.97 21.93
C SER A 832 2.60 -17.23 20.59
N SER A 833 2.90 -15.93 20.60
CA SER A 833 2.91 -15.07 19.41
C SER A 833 4.28 -15.19 18.72
N PRO A 834 4.37 -15.43 17.40
CA PRO A 834 5.64 -15.69 16.71
C PRO A 834 6.34 -14.44 16.15
N TRP A 835 5.94 -13.23 16.53
CA TRP A 835 6.56 -12.00 16.02
C TRP A 835 7.27 -11.21 17.13
N PRO A 836 8.47 -10.65 16.87
CA PRO A 836 9.07 -9.65 17.74
C PRO A 836 8.29 -8.34 17.74
#